data_AF-A0A3D5MN96-F1
#
_entry.id   AF-A0A3D5MN96-F1
#
_cell.length_a   1.000
_cell.length_b   1.000
_cell.length_c   1.000
_cell.angle_alpha   90.00
_cell.angle_beta   90.00
_cell.angle_gamma   90.00
#
_symmetry.space_group_name_H-M   'P 1'
#
loop_
_entity.id
_entity.type
_entity.pdbx_description
1 polymer ?
#
loop_
_entity_poly.entity_id
_entity_poly.type
_entity_poly.pdbx_seq_one_letter_code
_entity_poly.pdbx_strand_id
1 'polypeptide(L)'
;MGRSERWVELKVTVSAESADAVAERLVGLGAGGCAVKEEEDGRVRTLTAYFPADDRAGERLKDLRAFLERLPDWGLDPGPGDMTARPVEEAEWRDQWKAYFRPRRVGRRFVVHPPWEKPGADLLRPVPGRTAAGPVVTLEIDPTRAFGTGTHPTTVGALELLERAAGMLREAGRGQEPDSLEALDLGTGSGILAIAAARVGFSRVTAVDCDPAAVEAARENVRRNGVDAVVEVVEGDALAVAGRLAADGAPRRVHLVLANITTDTAAALAAPVASLLAEGGFFVCSGVSSGEGARRVLGLARRAGLVEVERRAAEGWTSFLFRKGRSAESRRTPSAETHGSPTREGAREPAVETCPPPATRACPPAGAGAPTTPPGRRRRRPTALFHTLGCKANLYDTAVMMEALRAAGWRVIAPDQERALAGDVDLVVVNSCAVTARAEAKTRQLTRKLRREHPGAVVALVGCYPQVDREGAARRTGADLILGTEERARLPELAAERVGGRVGRAGQDEAGVCPAAAARETRAPEPRVAGVAPGAFAGERTRATVKVQDGCEQFCTYCIIPYARGPSRSRPAEEVLREVGELVAAGFKEVVLTGIHLGAWGLDQKGPEGGSRLADLVRRVASVPGLARVRLSSIEPLEVTDELIELMATDPRVCRHLHVPLQSGSDAVLEKMNRHYTAEQYLAMVERVRARVPEVGLTTDVMVGFPGETDDDFEATLDVVRRARFSRLHVFRFSRRPGTPAADMPGQVAPAVKKARSARLIRLGRRLAREFHESLLGMVLEVLVEHVGPEAGESAHGRAGRGRARLEQVLCAEGLTDNYVRVSFPSGGAEPNDLVPVLLERAESEGVVGRRK
;
A
#
# COMPACT_ATOMS: atom_id res chain seq x y z
N MET A 1 26.81 -43.47 10.78
CA MET A 1 26.05 -43.43 12.06
C MET A 1 26.27 -42.05 12.68
N GLY A 2 25.34 -41.12 12.43
CA GLY A 2 25.36 -39.78 13.04
C GLY A 2 24.86 -39.85 14.48
N ARG A 3 25.44 -39.05 15.37
CA ARG A 3 24.97 -38.93 16.77
C ARG A 3 23.57 -38.28 16.75
N SER A 4 22.58 -38.94 17.37
CA SER A 4 21.26 -38.35 17.68
C SER A 4 21.48 -37.09 18.53
N GLU A 5 21.05 -35.93 18.06
CA GLU A 5 21.05 -34.70 18.84
C GLU A 5 19.94 -34.79 19.90
N ARG A 6 20.31 -34.77 21.18
CA ARG A 6 19.33 -34.79 22.29
C ARG A 6 18.75 -33.38 22.47
N TRP A 7 17.46 -33.28 22.80
CA TRP A 7 16.75 -32.01 23.03
C TRP A 7 16.16 -31.97 24.46
N VAL A 8 15.77 -30.78 24.93
CA VAL A 8 15.09 -30.54 26.20
C VAL A 8 13.78 -29.81 25.94
N GLU A 9 12.65 -30.45 26.27
CA GLU A 9 11.33 -29.85 26.34
C GLU A 9 11.21 -29.05 27.64
N LEU A 10 10.80 -27.79 27.54
CA LEU A 10 10.46 -26.92 28.65
C LEU A 10 9.01 -26.49 28.53
N LYS A 11 8.22 -26.76 29.57
CA LYS A 11 6.84 -26.29 29.71
C LYS A 11 6.74 -25.22 30.77
N VAL A 12 5.91 -24.21 30.55
CA VAL A 12 5.60 -23.16 31.51
C VAL A 12 4.12 -22.78 31.43
N THR A 13 3.43 -22.74 32.56
CA THR A 13 2.00 -22.42 32.65
C THR A 13 1.82 -20.99 33.15
N VAL A 14 1.15 -20.12 32.39
CA VAL A 14 1.01 -18.68 32.67
C VAL A 14 -0.39 -18.18 32.37
N SER A 15 -0.76 -16.98 32.81
CA SER A 15 -2.07 -16.41 32.46
C SER A 15 -2.22 -16.22 30.95
N ALA A 16 -3.47 -16.18 30.47
CA ALA A 16 -3.76 -15.97 29.05
C ALA A 16 -3.21 -14.63 28.51
N GLU A 17 -3.14 -13.61 29.36
CA GLU A 17 -2.61 -12.27 29.03
C GLU A 17 -1.09 -12.27 28.89
N SER A 18 -0.40 -13.13 29.66
CA SER A 18 1.07 -13.24 29.65
C SER A 18 1.62 -14.20 28.60
N ALA A 19 0.78 -15.05 28.02
CA ALA A 19 1.22 -16.13 27.14
C ALA A 19 2.03 -15.64 25.92
N ASP A 20 1.60 -14.56 25.26
CA ASP A 20 2.33 -14.05 24.09
C ASP A 20 3.73 -13.54 24.47
N ALA A 21 3.86 -12.89 25.63
CA ALA A 21 5.14 -12.37 26.13
C ALA A 21 6.10 -13.51 26.53
N VAL A 22 5.57 -14.55 27.17
CA VAL A 22 6.33 -15.72 27.62
C VAL A 22 6.74 -16.59 26.42
N ALA A 23 5.89 -16.72 25.40
CA ALA A 23 6.21 -17.41 24.15
C ALA A 23 7.39 -16.76 23.43
N GLU A 24 7.39 -15.43 23.34
CA GLU A 24 8.51 -14.69 22.74
C GLU A 24 9.79 -14.79 23.57
N ARG A 25 9.70 -14.78 24.91
CA ARG A 25 10.87 -14.98 25.77
C ARG A 25 11.50 -16.36 25.55
N LEU A 26 10.70 -17.40 25.44
CA LEU A 26 11.16 -18.77 25.18
C LEU A 26 11.90 -18.88 23.83
N VAL A 27 11.37 -18.24 22.78
CA VAL A 27 12.06 -18.13 21.48
C VAL A 27 13.38 -17.34 21.63
N GLY A 28 13.37 -16.25 22.38
CA GLY A 28 14.56 -15.44 22.68
C GLY A 28 15.66 -16.18 23.45
N LEU A 29 15.30 -17.19 24.25
CA LEU A 29 16.23 -18.09 24.93
C LEU A 29 16.78 -19.20 24.02
N GLY A 30 16.48 -19.15 22.72
CA GLY A 30 16.98 -20.06 21.70
C GLY A 30 16.07 -21.25 21.39
N ALA A 31 14.76 -21.15 21.68
CA ALA A 31 13.80 -22.17 21.23
C ALA A 31 13.50 -21.98 19.74
N GLY A 32 13.45 -23.09 18.98
CA GLY A 32 13.10 -23.07 17.56
C GLY A 32 11.64 -22.71 17.26
N GLY A 33 10.80 -22.66 18.30
CA GLY A 33 9.39 -22.30 18.27
C GLY A 33 8.76 -22.54 19.65
N CYS A 34 7.55 -22.01 19.88
CA CYS A 34 6.84 -22.18 21.15
C CYS A 34 5.37 -22.54 20.90
N ALA A 35 4.91 -23.61 21.54
CA ALA A 35 3.52 -24.04 21.60
C ALA A 35 2.77 -23.23 22.62
N VAL A 36 1.53 -22.87 22.31
CA VAL A 36 0.61 -22.32 23.29
C VAL A 36 -0.64 -23.19 23.28
N LYS A 37 -0.95 -23.80 24.41
CA LYS A 37 -2.19 -24.55 24.64
C LYS A 37 -3.05 -23.76 25.62
N GLU A 38 -4.27 -23.46 25.23
CA GLU A 38 -5.28 -22.84 26.11
C GLU A 38 -5.93 -23.95 26.95
N GLU A 39 -6.01 -23.75 28.28
CA GLU A 39 -6.70 -24.68 29.17
C GLU A 39 -8.22 -24.38 29.21
N GLU A 40 -9.03 -25.33 29.68
CA GLU A 40 -10.51 -25.29 29.56
C GLU A 40 -11.19 -24.04 30.16
N ASP A 41 -10.53 -23.36 31.10
CA ASP A 41 -11.05 -22.15 31.75
C ASP A 41 -10.75 -20.85 30.98
N GLY A 42 -9.91 -20.90 29.94
CA GLY A 42 -9.47 -19.76 29.13
C GLY A 42 -8.67 -18.70 29.89
N ARG A 43 -8.37 -18.91 31.17
CA ARG A 43 -7.64 -17.97 32.03
C ARG A 43 -6.14 -18.24 32.04
N VAL A 44 -5.77 -19.48 31.78
CA VAL A 44 -4.37 -19.95 31.83
C VAL A 44 -4.00 -20.63 30.51
N ARG A 45 -2.74 -20.47 30.12
CA ARG A 45 -2.14 -21.08 28.93
C ARG A 45 -0.87 -21.80 29.30
N THR A 46 -0.73 -23.01 28.78
CA THR A 46 0.48 -23.83 28.91
C THR A 46 1.34 -23.64 27.68
N LEU A 47 2.55 -23.12 27.88
CA LEU A 47 3.53 -22.95 26.83
C LEU A 47 4.52 -24.10 26.82
N THR A 48 4.89 -24.59 25.63
CA THR A 48 5.90 -25.65 25.46
C THR A 48 6.96 -25.20 24.46
N ALA A 49 8.23 -25.19 24.86
CA ALA A 49 9.36 -24.81 24.02
C ALA A 49 10.46 -25.87 24.11
N TYR A 50 11.28 -25.99 23.06
CA TYR A 50 12.31 -27.03 22.97
C TYR A 50 13.67 -26.40 22.69
N PHE A 51 14.68 -26.88 23.41
CA PHE A 51 16.05 -26.39 23.35
C PHE A 51 17.00 -27.55 23.04
N PRO A 52 18.15 -27.29 22.38
CA PRO A 52 19.20 -28.30 22.28
C PRO A 52 19.62 -28.76 23.68
N ALA A 53 19.90 -30.05 23.87
CA ALA A 53 20.45 -30.54 25.12
C ALA A 53 21.91 -30.08 25.24
N ASP A 54 22.08 -28.86 25.73
CA ASP A 54 23.33 -28.28 26.15
C ASP A 54 23.33 -28.01 27.66
N ASP A 55 24.51 -27.74 28.21
CA ASP A 55 24.69 -27.51 29.65
C ASP A 55 23.98 -26.23 30.16
N ARG A 56 23.35 -25.45 29.26
CA ARG A 56 22.68 -24.18 29.57
C ARG A 56 21.21 -24.32 29.94
N ALA A 57 20.64 -25.53 29.94
CA ALA A 57 19.25 -25.76 30.32
C ALA A 57 18.88 -25.16 31.70
N GLY A 58 19.81 -25.24 32.66
CA GLY A 58 19.64 -24.63 33.99
C GLY A 58 19.64 -23.11 33.98
N GLU A 59 20.43 -22.48 33.11
CA GLU A 59 20.47 -21.02 32.94
C GLU A 59 19.17 -20.51 32.31
N ARG A 60 18.67 -21.18 31.26
CA ARG A 60 17.40 -20.82 30.60
C ARG A 60 16.21 -20.88 31.56
N LEU A 61 16.17 -21.89 32.43
CA LEU A 61 15.15 -21.99 33.47
C LEU A 61 15.23 -20.84 34.47
N LYS A 62 16.44 -20.46 34.92
CA LYS A 62 16.64 -19.31 35.80
C LYS A 62 16.20 -18.00 35.14
N ASP A 63 16.58 -17.79 33.89
CA ASP A 63 16.22 -16.61 33.10
C ASP A 63 14.72 -16.49 32.82
N LEU A 64 14.05 -17.63 32.62
CA LEU A 64 12.60 -17.66 32.44
C LEU A 64 11.89 -17.38 33.77
N ARG A 65 12.36 -17.97 34.87
CA ARG A 65 11.81 -17.73 36.21
C ARG A 65 11.90 -16.24 36.59
N ALA A 66 13.08 -15.64 36.39
CA ALA A 66 13.29 -14.21 36.60
C ALA A 66 12.44 -13.32 35.67
N PHE A 67 12.11 -13.80 34.47
CA PHE A 67 11.21 -13.08 33.56
C PHE A 67 9.76 -13.15 34.04
N LEU A 68 9.28 -14.31 34.51
CA LEU A 68 7.93 -14.45 35.05
C LEU A 68 7.71 -13.58 36.29
N GLU A 69 8.69 -13.52 37.20
CA GLU A 69 8.65 -12.68 38.40
C GLU A 69 8.51 -11.18 38.09
N ARG A 70 8.90 -10.75 36.89
CA ARG A 70 8.83 -9.35 36.43
C ARG A 70 7.61 -9.03 35.57
N LEU A 71 6.79 -10.02 35.20
CA LEU A 71 5.55 -9.78 34.46
C LEU A 71 4.60 -8.80 35.17
N PRO A 72 4.45 -8.84 36.52
CA PRO A 72 3.66 -7.85 37.24
C PRO A 72 4.11 -6.40 37.04
N ASP A 73 5.42 -6.16 36.86
CA ASP A 73 5.97 -4.81 36.60
C ASP A 73 5.43 -4.21 35.29
N TRP A 74 4.97 -5.07 34.37
CA TRP A 74 4.38 -4.70 33.07
C TRP A 74 2.86 -4.75 33.07
N GLY A 75 2.23 -4.89 34.24
CA GLY A 75 0.78 -5.02 34.39
C GLY A 75 0.24 -6.33 33.81
N LEU A 76 1.07 -7.37 33.70
CA LEU A 76 0.69 -8.69 33.22
C LEU A 76 0.68 -9.68 34.38
N ASP A 77 -0.41 -10.41 34.55
CA ASP A 77 -0.49 -11.47 35.57
C ASP A 77 0.41 -12.64 35.14
N PRO A 78 1.46 -13.04 35.88
CA PRO A 78 2.27 -14.19 35.54
C PRO A 78 1.48 -15.50 35.54
N GLY A 79 0.34 -15.57 36.23
CA GLY A 79 -0.42 -16.81 36.42
C GLY A 79 0.34 -17.82 37.29
N PRO A 80 0.10 -19.14 37.12
CA PRO A 80 0.65 -20.17 38.00
C PRO A 80 2.19 -20.25 38.00
N GLY A 81 2.83 -19.94 36.87
CA GLY A 81 4.29 -19.97 36.74
C GLY A 81 4.92 -21.37 36.83
N ASP A 82 4.12 -22.44 36.79
CA ASP A 82 4.59 -23.82 36.91
C ASP A 82 5.48 -24.19 35.72
N MET A 83 6.70 -24.65 36.00
CA MET A 83 7.68 -25.01 34.97
C MET A 83 8.20 -26.42 35.10
N THR A 84 8.26 -27.14 33.98
CA THR A 84 8.87 -28.48 33.91
C THR A 84 9.83 -28.57 32.74
N ALA A 85 10.99 -29.21 32.91
CA ALA A 85 11.91 -29.50 31.83
C ALA A 85 12.21 -31.01 31.75
N ARG A 86 12.15 -31.59 30.55
CA ARG A 86 12.47 -33.02 30.32
C ARG A 86 13.26 -33.24 29.02
N PRO A 87 14.21 -34.17 28.97
CA PRO A 87 14.89 -34.53 27.72
C PRO A 87 13.95 -35.24 26.72
N VAL A 88 14.18 -35.03 25.42
CA VAL A 88 13.42 -35.60 24.29
C VAL A 88 14.37 -35.93 23.12
N GLU A 89 14.10 -37.01 22.39
CA GLU A 89 14.95 -37.52 21.28
C GLU A 89 14.59 -36.87 19.93
N GLU A 90 15.56 -36.81 19.01
CA GLU A 90 15.53 -36.04 17.75
C GLU A 90 14.32 -36.33 16.83
N ALA A 91 13.72 -37.51 16.94
CA ALA A 91 12.60 -37.92 16.09
C ALA A 91 11.29 -37.15 16.33
N GLU A 92 11.14 -36.44 17.46
CA GLU A 92 9.89 -35.73 17.81
C GLU A 92 9.87 -34.23 17.43
N TRP A 93 11.02 -33.56 17.24
CA TRP A 93 11.05 -32.08 17.08
C TRP A 93 10.84 -31.57 15.65
N ARG A 94 11.29 -32.32 14.62
CA ARG A 94 11.20 -31.88 13.22
C ARG A 94 9.74 -31.65 12.76
N ASP A 95 8.81 -32.18 13.55
CA ASP A 95 7.40 -32.30 13.30
C ASP A 95 6.53 -31.63 14.38
N GLN A 96 7.04 -30.79 15.28
CA GLN A 96 6.16 -30.17 16.30
C GLN A 96 5.32 -29.00 15.78
N TRP A 97 5.82 -28.23 14.81
CA TRP A 97 5.00 -27.25 14.10
C TRP A 97 3.83 -27.92 13.35
N LYS A 98 3.97 -29.21 13.01
CA LYS A 98 2.92 -30.02 12.40
C LYS A 98 1.73 -30.23 13.34
N ALA A 99 1.93 -30.18 14.65
CA ALA A 99 0.89 -30.37 15.65
C ALA A 99 -0.11 -29.19 15.78
N TYR A 100 0.24 -27.98 15.31
CA TYR A 100 -0.69 -26.82 15.28
C TYR A 100 -1.59 -26.83 14.05
N PHE A 101 -1.20 -27.54 13.00
CA PHE A 101 -2.02 -27.72 11.81
C PHE A 101 -2.80 -29.02 11.96
N ARG A 102 -3.87 -28.98 12.75
CA ARG A 102 -4.78 -30.12 12.89
C ARG A 102 -5.80 -30.10 11.75
N PRO A 103 -6.31 -31.27 11.31
CA PRO A 103 -7.50 -31.32 10.49
C PRO A 103 -8.62 -30.50 11.11
N ARG A 104 -9.21 -29.58 10.33
CA ARG A 104 -10.28 -28.70 10.80
C ARG A 104 -11.36 -28.55 9.75
N ARG A 105 -12.61 -28.57 10.19
CA ARG A 105 -13.75 -28.22 9.34
C ARG A 105 -13.89 -26.71 9.19
N VAL A 106 -14.05 -26.26 7.95
CA VAL A 106 -14.30 -24.86 7.56
C VAL A 106 -15.61 -24.82 6.77
N GLY A 107 -16.56 -23.99 7.20
CA GLY A 107 -17.89 -23.95 6.60
C GLY A 107 -18.65 -25.27 6.77
N ARG A 108 -19.48 -25.62 5.78
CA ARG A 108 -20.35 -26.80 5.88
C ARG A 108 -19.67 -28.05 5.33
N ARG A 109 -18.85 -27.93 4.29
CA ARG A 109 -18.26 -29.08 3.58
C ARG A 109 -16.75 -29.18 3.61
N PHE A 110 -16.01 -28.09 3.80
CA PHE A 110 -14.56 -28.16 3.67
C PHE A 110 -13.90 -28.68 4.94
N VAL A 111 -12.93 -29.57 4.77
CA VAL A 111 -12.04 -30.03 5.84
C VAL A 111 -10.62 -29.80 5.36
N VAL A 112 -9.96 -28.82 5.96
CA VAL A 112 -8.55 -28.50 5.67
C VAL A 112 -7.69 -29.34 6.59
N HIS A 113 -6.71 -30.05 6.05
CA HIS A 113 -5.75 -30.81 6.83
C HIS A 113 -4.36 -30.74 6.19
N PRO A 114 -3.29 -30.97 6.96
CA PRO A 114 -1.97 -31.06 6.38
C PRO A 114 -1.65 -32.46 5.84
N PRO A 115 -0.55 -32.63 5.08
CA PRO A 115 -0.14 -33.92 4.54
C PRO A 115 0.20 -35.01 5.57
N TRP A 116 0.51 -34.63 6.81
CA TRP A 116 0.98 -35.55 7.85
C TRP A 116 -0.11 -36.00 8.85
N GLU A 117 -1.32 -35.43 8.79
CA GLU A 117 -2.43 -35.81 9.68
C GLU A 117 -3.72 -35.91 8.88
N LYS A 118 -4.32 -37.11 8.83
CA LYS A 118 -5.59 -37.34 8.13
C LYS A 118 -6.77 -36.88 8.99
N PRO A 119 -7.85 -36.36 8.39
CA PRO A 119 -9.06 -36.02 9.14
C PRO A 119 -9.68 -37.23 9.85
N GLY A 120 -10.08 -37.04 11.10
CA GLY A 120 -10.84 -38.02 11.86
C GLY A 120 -12.24 -38.28 11.28
N ALA A 121 -12.83 -39.43 11.64
CA ALA A 121 -14.16 -39.83 11.16
C ALA A 121 -15.27 -38.85 11.57
N ASP A 122 -15.10 -38.16 12.70
CA ASP A 122 -15.97 -37.09 13.19
C ASP A 122 -15.99 -35.88 12.24
N LEU A 123 -14.81 -35.46 11.76
CA LEU A 123 -14.66 -34.36 10.79
C LEU A 123 -15.12 -34.76 9.39
N LEU A 124 -15.28 -36.05 9.09
CA LEU A 124 -15.76 -36.54 7.79
C LEU A 124 -17.27 -36.85 7.78
N ARG A 125 -17.94 -36.87 8.94
CA ARG A 125 -19.40 -37.08 9.02
C ARG A 125 -20.16 -35.86 8.48
N PRO A 126 -21.26 -36.04 7.73
CA PRO A 126 -22.14 -34.94 7.36
C PRO A 126 -22.70 -34.24 8.62
N VAL A 127 -22.84 -32.91 8.58
CA VAL A 127 -23.43 -32.16 9.71
C VAL A 127 -24.94 -32.44 9.77
N PRO A 128 -25.49 -32.94 10.90
CA PRO A 128 -26.92 -33.22 11.04
C PRO A 128 -27.78 -31.97 10.79
N GLY A 129 -28.93 -32.13 10.09
CA GLY A 129 -29.89 -31.04 9.85
C GLY A 129 -29.56 -30.09 8.70
N ARG A 130 -28.50 -30.34 7.91
CA ARG A 130 -28.07 -29.51 6.77
C ARG A 130 -27.79 -30.34 5.51
N THR A 131 -28.72 -31.21 5.13
CA THR A 131 -28.62 -32.23 4.06
C THR A 131 -28.48 -31.69 2.62
N ALA A 132 -28.62 -30.37 2.39
CA ALA A 132 -28.59 -29.79 1.05
C ALA A 132 -27.19 -29.42 0.50
N ALA A 133 -26.11 -29.54 1.28
CA ALA A 133 -24.80 -29.00 0.89
C ALA A 133 -23.98 -29.91 -0.07
N GLY A 134 -24.17 -31.23 -0.04
CA GLY A 134 -23.35 -32.22 -0.78
C GLY A 134 -22.24 -32.86 0.07
N PRO A 135 -21.39 -33.75 -0.50
CA PRO A 135 -20.39 -34.51 0.27
C PRO A 135 -19.30 -33.61 0.87
N VAL A 136 -18.71 -34.05 1.98
CA VAL A 136 -17.55 -33.41 2.62
C VAL A 136 -16.37 -33.41 1.64
N VAL A 137 -15.66 -32.29 1.58
CA VAL A 137 -14.53 -32.04 0.69
C VAL A 137 -13.28 -31.83 1.51
N THR A 138 -12.29 -32.71 1.36
CA THR A 138 -10.98 -32.56 2.01
C THR A 138 -10.03 -31.72 1.15
N LEU A 139 -9.29 -30.83 1.80
CA LEU A 139 -8.26 -29.98 1.21
C LEU A 139 -6.94 -30.25 1.94
N GLU A 140 -6.02 -30.95 1.29
CA GLU A 140 -4.69 -31.25 1.85
C GLU A 140 -3.73 -30.09 1.53
N ILE A 141 -3.27 -29.34 2.54
CA ILE A 141 -2.45 -28.13 2.33
C ILE A 141 -1.15 -28.22 3.14
N ASP A 142 -0.01 -28.13 2.46
CA ASP A 142 1.29 -27.94 3.11
C ASP A 142 1.56 -26.43 3.31
N PRO A 143 1.67 -25.95 4.57
CA PRO A 143 1.90 -24.55 4.91
C PRO A 143 3.39 -24.14 4.93
N THR A 144 4.34 -25.03 4.66
CA THR A 144 5.79 -24.79 4.91
C THR A 144 6.43 -23.65 4.11
N ARG A 145 5.83 -23.19 3.00
CA ARG A 145 6.50 -22.24 2.07
C ARG A 145 5.64 -21.09 1.52
N ALA A 146 4.37 -20.94 1.94
CA ALA A 146 3.49 -19.88 1.43
C ALA A 146 2.43 -19.42 2.44
N PHE A 147 1.95 -18.18 2.26
CA PHE A 147 0.87 -17.58 3.05
C PHE A 147 -0.48 -18.23 2.70
N GLY A 148 -1.28 -18.63 3.70
CA GLY A 148 -2.61 -19.23 3.48
C GLY A 148 -2.79 -20.61 4.12
N THR A 149 -2.63 -20.70 5.43
CA THR A 149 -2.67 -21.95 6.21
C THR A 149 -4.06 -22.57 6.43
N GLY A 150 -5.13 -21.94 5.91
CA GLY A 150 -6.51 -22.34 6.16
C GLY A 150 -7.07 -21.93 7.54
N THR A 151 -6.23 -21.47 8.46
CA THR A 151 -6.62 -21.14 9.85
C THR A 151 -6.93 -19.66 10.09
N HIS A 152 -6.46 -18.77 9.21
CA HIS A 152 -6.67 -17.32 9.35
C HIS A 152 -8.14 -16.93 9.08
N PRO A 153 -8.73 -15.97 9.81
CA PRO A 153 -10.12 -15.54 9.64
C PRO A 153 -10.51 -15.17 8.21
N THR A 154 -9.57 -14.58 7.46
CA THR A 154 -9.78 -14.20 6.05
C THR A 154 -9.91 -15.43 5.14
N THR A 155 -9.10 -16.47 5.35
CA THR A 155 -9.16 -17.71 4.57
C THR A 155 -10.42 -18.50 4.90
N VAL A 156 -10.80 -18.55 6.18
CA VAL A 156 -12.07 -19.15 6.64
C VAL A 156 -13.25 -18.45 5.97
N GLY A 157 -13.32 -17.12 6.04
CA GLY A 157 -14.40 -16.34 5.41
C GLY A 157 -14.45 -16.54 3.89
N ALA A 158 -13.31 -16.63 3.22
CA ALA A 158 -13.24 -16.88 1.79
C ALA A 158 -13.77 -18.27 1.40
N LEU A 159 -13.39 -19.33 2.12
CA LEU A 159 -13.86 -20.70 1.85
C LEU A 159 -15.37 -20.84 2.07
N GLU A 160 -15.91 -20.21 3.11
CA GLU A 160 -17.35 -20.25 3.39
C GLU A 160 -18.17 -19.51 2.33
N LEU A 161 -17.69 -18.34 1.87
CA LEU A 161 -18.34 -17.57 0.82
C LEU A 161 -18.19 -18.22 -0.57
N LEU A 162 -17.07 -18.90 -0.83
CA LEU A 162 -16.88 -19.74 -2.01
C LEU A 162 -17.92 -20.87 -2.04
N GLU A 163 -18.11 -21.57 -0.93
CA GLU A 163 -19.13 -22.63 -0.80
C GLU A 163 -20.53 -22.07 -1.10
N ARG A 164 -20.84 -20.89 -0.56
CA ARG A 164 -22.10 -20.19 -0.81
C ARG A 164 -22.29 -19.85 -2.30
N ALA A 165 -21.27 -19.28 -2.93
CA ALA A 165 -21.29 -18.92 -4.35
C ALA A 165 -21.50 -20.15 -5.25
N ALA A 166 -20.76 -21.22 -5.00
CA ALA A 166 -20.88 -22.48 -5.75
C ALA A 166 -22.28 -23.09 -5.64
N GLY A 167 -22.89 -23.05 -4.44
CA GLY A 167 -24.28 -23.49 -4.24
C GLY A 167 -25.27 -22.68 -5.07
N MET A 168 -25.15 -21.35 -5.06
CA MET A 168 -26.03 -20.46 -5.82
C MET A 168 -25.88 -20.64 -7.34
N LEU A 169 -24.67 -20.91 -7.84
CA LEU A 169 -24.43 -21.21 -9.26
C LEU A 169 -25.11 -22.52 -9.69
N ARG A 170 -25.03 -23.58 -8.86
CA ARG A 170 -25.69 -24.87 -9.13
C ARG A 170 -27.20 -24.78 -9.09
N GLU A 171 -27.77 -24.01 -8.16
CA GLU A 171 -29.21 -23.77 -8.10
C GLU A 171 -29.71 -23.02 -9.34
N ALA A 172 -28.95 -22.04 -9.82
CA ALA A 172 -29.27 -21.27 -11.02
C ALA A 172 -29.12 -22.07 -12.33
N GLY A 173 -28.25 -23.09 -12.35
CA GLY A 173 -27.95 -23.94 -13.51
C GLY A 173 -28.83 -25.18 -13.66
N ARG A 174 -29.91 -25.36 -12.88
CA ARG A 174 -30.85 -26.49 -13.05
C ARG A 174 -31.54 -26.40 -14.42
N GLY A 175 -30.95 -27.06 -15.43
CA GLY A 175 -31.42 -27.12 -16.81
C GLY A 175 -30.40 -26.72 -17.89
N GLN A 176 -29.18 -26.30 -17.53
CA GLN A 176 -28.08 -26.05 -18.46
C GLN A 176 -26.91 -27.02 -18.19
N GLU A 177 -26.19 -27.42 -19.23
CA GLU A 177 -25.19 -28.50 -19.12
C GLU A 177 -24.11 -28.20 -18.05
N PRO A 178 -23.76 -29.19 -17.18
CA PRO A 178 -23.03 -28.92 -15.94
C PRO A 178 -21.50 -28.77 -16.07
N ASP A 179 -20.92 -28.80 -17.28
CA ASP A 179 -19.48 -29.07 -17.45
C ASP A 179 -18.58 -27.84 -17.77
N SER A 180 -19.09 -26.60 -17.66
CA SER A 180 -18.36 -25.41 -18.14
C SER A 180 -18.11 -24.29 -17.10
N LEU A 181 -18.15 -24.56 -15.79
CA LEU A 181 -17.92 -23.52 -14.78
C LEU A 181 -16.43 -23.24 -14.58
N GLU A 182 -16.00 -22.02 -14.93
CA GLU A 182 -14.63 -21.55 -14.72
C GLU A 182 -14.49 -20.64 -13.49
N ALA A 183 -13.37 -20.77 -12.78
CA ALA A 183 -12.98 -19.88 -11.68
C ALA A 183 -11.59 -19.27 -11.87
N LEU A 184 -11.37 -18.11 -11.25
CA LEU A 184 -10.10 -17.40 -11.23
C LEU A 184 -9.72 -17.04 -9.78
N ASP A 185 -8.56 -17.48 -9.31
CA ASP A 185 -8.04 -17.19 -7.98
C ASP A 185 -6.87 -16.20 -8.07
N LEU A 186 -7.07 -14.99 -7.56
CA LEU A 186 -6.18 -13.84 -7.67
C LEU A 186 -5.42 -13.61 -6.36
N GLY A 187 -4.11 -13.87 -6.36
CA GLY A 187 -3.28 -13.91 -5.16
C GLY A 187 -3.43 -15.26 -4.44
N THR A 188 -3.16 -16.35 -5.15
CA THR A 188 -3.53 -17.71 -4.72
C THR A 188 -2.79 -18.21 -3.48
N GLY A 189 -1.60 -17.65 -3.16
CA GLY A 189 -0.83 -18.04 -1.99
C GLY A 189 -0.52 -19.54 -1.96
N SER A 190 -1.05 -20.26 -0.98
CA SER A 190 -0.92 -21.72 -0.87
C SER A 190 -1.71 -22.54 -1.90
N GLY A 191 -2.57 -21.91 -2.72
CA GLY A 191 -3.46 -22.59 -3.65
C GLY A 191 -4.80 -23.05 -3.05
N ILE A 192 -5.03 -22.80 -1.75
CA ILE A 192 -6.17 -23.37 -1.01
C ILE A 192 -7.54 -23.04 -1.62
N LEU A 193 -7.73 -21.80 -2.11
CA LEU A 193 -9.00 -21.36 -2.69
C LEU A 193 -9.22 -21.94 -4.10
N ALA A 194 -8.17 -21.98 -4.92
CA ALA A 194 -8.20 -22.64 -6.23
C ALA A 194 -8.51 -24.14 -6.12
N ILE A 195 -7.88 -24.84 -5.18
CA ILE A 195 -8.14 -26.27 -4.91
C ILE A 195 -9.58 -26.46 -4.41
N ALA A 196 -10.05 -25.59 -3.51
CA ALA A 196 -11.41 -25.64 -3.01
C ALA A 196 -12.44 -25.46 -4.14
N ALA A 197 -12.21 -24.51 -5.06
CA ALA A 197 -13.06 -24.29 -6.24
C ALA A 197 -13.12 -25.55 -7.13
N ALA A 198 -11.97 -26.13 -7.48
CA ALA A 198 -11.92 -27.35 -8.29
C ALA A 198 -12.69 -28.50 -7.63
N ARG A 199 -12.49 -28.72 -6.33
CA ARG A 199 -13.17 -29.80 -5.58
C ARG A 199 -14.67 -29.58 -5.38
N VAL A 200 -15.18 -28.36 -5.56
CA VAL A 200 -16.63 -28.09 -5.62
C VAL A 200 -17.16 -28.01 -7.05
N GLY A 201 -16.45 -28.56 -8.03
CA GLY A 201 -16.98 -28.85 -9.36
C GLY A 201 -16.86 -27.71 -10.38
N PHE A 202 -15.90 -26.81 -10.19
CA PHE A 202 -15.44 -25.95 -11.29
C PHE A 202 -14.55 -26.78 -12.23
N SER A 203 -14.82 -26.75 -13.54
CA SER A 203 -14.13 -27.58 -14.54
C SER A 203 -12.81 -26.97 -15.03
N ARG A 204 -12.61 -25.67 -14.80
CA ARG A 204 -11.33 -24.98 -15.03
C ARG A 204 -11.08 -23.92 -13.96
N VAL A 205 -9.90 -23.90 -13.37
CA VAL A 205 -9.50 -22.90 -12.39
C VAL A 205 -8.14 -22.33 -12.77
N THR A 206 -8.03 -21.03 -12.92
CA THR A 206 -6.72 -20.37 -13.08
C THR A 206 -6.33 -19.73 -11.76
N ALA A 207 -5.17 -20.10 -11.21
CA ALA A 207 -4.63 -19.59 -9.97
C ALA A 207 -3.42 -18.71 -10.25
N VAL A 208 -3.41 -17.48 -9.74
CA VAL A 208 -2.42 -16.45 -10.08
C VAL A 208 -1.72 -15.97 -8.82
N ASP A 209 -0.39 -16.01 -8.80
CA ASP A 209 0.41 -15.32 -7.77
C ASP A 209 1.67 -14.67 -8.35
N CYS A 210 2.11 -13.57 -7.75
CA CYS A 210 3.28 -12.81 -8.20
C CYS A 210 4.56 -13.20 -7.47
N ASP A 211 4.46 -13.99 -6.40
CA ASP A 211 5.58 -14.56 -5.66
C ASP A 211 5.91 -15.97 -6.19
N PRO A 212 7.09 -16.20 -6.79
CA PRO A 212 7.51 -17.51 -7.27
C PRO A 212 7.46 -18.61 -6.19
N ALA A 213 7.72 -18.28 -4.92
CA ALA A 213 7.64 -19.25 -3.82
C ALA A 213 6.20 -19.69 -3.55
N ALA A 214 5.24 -18.76 -3.65
CA ALA A 214 3.80 -19.07 -3.55
C ALA A 214 3.32 -19.89 -4.75
N VAL A 215 3.78 -19.56 -5.97
CA VAL A 215 3.49 -20.34 -7.19
C VAL A 215 3.97 -21.78 -7.06
N GLU A 216 5.20 -21.99 -6.57
CA GLU A 216 5.75 -23.34 -6.36
C GLU A 216 4.93 -24.11 -5.31
N ALA A 217 4.62 -23.48 -4.17
CA ALA A 217 3.81 -24.08 -3.12
C ALA A 217 2.39 -24.43 -3.59
N ALA A 218 1.74 -23.53 -4.35
CA ALA A 218 0.42 -23.76 -4.92
C ALA A 218 0.42 -24.93 -5.91
N ARG A 219 1.43 -25.03 -6.80
CA ARG A 219 1.57 -26.17 -7.73
C ARG A 219 1.72 -27.49 -6.99
N GLU A 220 2.49 -27.50 -5.91
CA GLU A 220 2.68 -28.69 -5.09
C GLU A 220 1.38 -29.10 -4.37
N ASN A 221 0.67 -28.15 -3.76
CA ASN A 221 -0.62 -28.40 -3.12
C ASN A 221 -1.71 -28.82 -4.13
N VAL A 222 -1.71 -28.27 -5.34
CA VAL A 222 -2.62 -28.68 -6.43
C VAL A 222 -2.41 -30.14 -6.81
N ARG A 223 -1.15 -30.58 -6.96
CA ARG A 223 -0.80 -31.99 -7.23
C ARG A 223 -1.21 -32.91 -6.08
N ARG A 224 -0.98 -32.51 -4.83
CA ARG A 224 -1.40 -33.29 -3.64
C ARG A 224 -2.90 -33.55 -3.60
N ASN A 225 -3.69 -32.58 -4.07
CA ASN A 225 -5.14 -32.72 -4.12
C ASN A 225 -5.64 -33.36 -5.43
N GLY A 226 -4.76 -33.77 -6.35
CA GLY A 226 -5.15 -34.42 -7.61
C GLY A 226 -6.07 -33.56 -8.48
N VAL A 227 -5.87 -32.24 -8.47
CA VAL A 227 -6.67 -31.28 -9.25
C VAL A 227 -5.84 -30.54 -10.30
N ASP A 228 -4.65 -31.06 -10.63
CA ASP A 228 -3.71 -30.49 -11.60
C ASP A 228 -4.24 -30.51 -13.05
N ALA A 229 -5.17 -31.41 -13.37
CA ALA A 229 -5.89 -31.39 -14.65
C ALA A 229 -6.91 -30.22 -14.77
N VAL A 230 -7.28 -29.62 -13.63
CA VAL A 230 -8.33 -28.59 -13.53
C VAL A 230 -7.75 -27.22 -13.15
N VAL A 231 -6.73 -27.20 -12.29
CA VAL A 231 -6.12 -25.99 -11.73
C VAL A 231 -4.81 -25.67 -12.43
N GLU A 232 -4.80 -24.59 -13.18
CA GLU A 232 -3.61 -24.02 -13.82
C GLU A 232 -3.00 -22.93 -12.93
N VAL A 233 -1.77 -23.12 -12.45
CA VAL A 233 -1.07 -22.13 -11.62
C VAL A 233 -0.09 -21.30 -12.45
N VAL A 234 -0.38 -20.01 -12.55
CA VAL A 234 0.32 -19.02 -13.38
C VAL A 234 1.05 -18.01 -12.50
N GLU A 235 2.31 -17.74 -12.79
CA GLU A 235 3.03 -16.62 -12.18
C GLU A 235 2.59 -15.31 -12.84
N GLY A 236 2.05 -14.37 -12.06
CA GLY A 236 1.56 -13.11 -12.57
C GLY A 236 1.01 -12.19 -11.49
N ASP A 237 0.94 -10.89 -11.79
CA ASP A 237 0.26 -9.92 -10.93
C ASP A 237 -1.26 -10.03 -11.10
N ALA A 238 -1.97 -10.13 -9.98
CA ALA A 238 -3.42 -10.28 -9.96
C ALA A 238 -4.16 -9.18 -10.75
N LEU A 239 -3.72 -7.92 -10.64
CA LEU A 239 -4.35 -6.78 -11.32
C LEU A 239 -4.03 -6.78 -12.81
N ALA A 240 -2.79 -7.11 -13.18
CA ALA A 240 -2.36 -7.23 -14.58
C ALA A 240 -3.06 -8.39 -15.29
N VAL A 241 -3.15 -9.56 -14.66
CA VAL A 241 -3.87 -10.72 -15.22
C VAL A 241 -5.35 -10.41 -15.34
N ALA A 242 -5.98 -9.86 -14.29
CA ALA A 242 -7.38 -9.48 -14.37
C ALA A 242 -7.64 -8.41 -15.45
N GLY A 243 -6.74 -7.44 -15.62
CA GLY A 243 -6.81 -6.40 -16.65
C GLY A 243 -6.67 -6.94 -18.07
N ARG A 244 -5.70 -7.82 -18.33
CA ARG A 244 -5.51 -8.45 -19.66
C ARG A 244 -6.70 -9.30 -20.06
N LEU A 245 -7.14 -10.19 -19.18
CA LEU A 245 -8.35 -10.98 -19.39
C LEU A 245 -9.58 -10.08 -19.58
N ALA A 246 -9.57 -8.89 -18.96
CA ALA A 246 -10.63 -7.89 -19.10
C ALA A 246 -10.56 -7.07 -20.40
N ALA A 247 -9.47 -7.13 -21.17
CA ALA A 247 -9.30 -6.43 -22.44
C ALA A 247 -9.57 -7.31 -23.68
N ASP A 248 -9.42 -8.62 -23.58
CA ASP A 248 -9.36 -9.55 -24.73
C ASP A 248 -10.68 -9.79 -25.51
N GLY A 249 -11.76 -9.05 -25.26
CA GLY A 249 -12.97 -9.01 -26.11
C GLY A 249 -13.78 -10.31 -26.33
N ALA A 250 -13.30 -11.47 -25.87
CA ALA A 250 -13.96 -12.76 -26.02
C ALA A 250 -15.17 -12.92 -25.07
N PRO A 251 -16.22 -13.69 -25.44
CA PRO A 251 -17.34 -13.99 -24.55
C PRO A 251 -16.85 -14.71 -23.30
N ARG A 252 -17.01 -14.07 -22.13
CA ARG A 252 -16.34 -14.51 -20.90
C ARG A 252 -17.10 -15.59 -20.15
N ARG A 253 -16.38 -16.65 -19.79
CA ARG A 253 -16.86 -17.86 -19.09
C ARG A 253 -16.45 -17.91 -17.61
N VAL A 254 -15.93 -16.84 -17.01
CA VAL A 254 -15.53 -16.86 -15.59
C VAL A 254 -16.75 -16.66 -14.69
N HIS A 255 -17.14 -17.71 -13.96
CA HIS A 255 -18.34 -17.70 -13.11
C HIS A 255 -18.03 -17.33 -11.66
N LEU A 256 -16.78 -17.51 -11.24
CA LEU A 256 -16.32 -17.22 -9.89
C LEU A 256 -14.93 -16.57 -9.92
N VAL A 257 -14.78 -15.44 -9.24
CA VAL A 257 -13.46 -14.87 -8.94
C VAL A 257 -13.24 -14.91 -7.43
N LEU A 258 -12.05 -15.35 -7.02
CA LEU A 258 -11.61 -15.47 -5.64
C LEU A 258 -10.42 -14.53 -5.45
N ALA A 259 -10.42 -13.74 -4.37
CA ALA A 259 -9.27 -12.91 -4.01
C ALA A 259 -9.19 -12.76 -2.49
N ASN A 260 -8.16 -13.35 -1.87
CA ASN A 260 -7.85 -13.18 -0.44
C ASN A 260 -6.58 -12.34 -0.29
N ILE A 261 -6.75 -11.02 -0.44
CA ILE A 261 -5.67 -10.06 -0.67
C ILE A 261 -5.90 -8.78 0.14
N THR A 262 -4.89 -7.92 0.20
CA THR A 262 -4.99 -6.67 0.97
C THR A 262 -6.10 -5.74 0.46
N THR A 263 -6.64 -4.92 1.36
CA THR A 263 -7.69 -3.90 1.09
C THR A 263 -7.44 -3.09 -0.18
N ASP A 264 -6.23 -2.57 -0.38
CA ASP A 264 -5.91 -1.70 -1.52
C ASP A 264 -5.98 -2.44 -2.86
N THR A 265 -5.47 -3.68 -2.89
CA THR A 265 -5.49 -4.51 -4.08
C THR A 265 -6.91 -5.01 -4.38
N ALA A 266 -7.65 -5.41 -3.35
CA ALA A 266 -9.08 -5.74 -3.45
C ALA A 266 -9.90 -4.59 -4.05
N ALA A 267 -9.67 -3.37 -3.58
CA ALA A 267 -10.29 -2.16 -4.11
C ALA A 267 -9.95 -1.93 -5.60
N ALA A 268 -8.69 -2.12 -5.99
CA ALA A 268 -8.24 -1.95 -7.37
C ALA A 268 -8.78 -3.03 -8.33
N LEU A 269 -9.03 -4.25 -7.83
CA LEU A 269 -9.54 -5.37 -8.62
C LEU A 269 -11.04 -5.28 -8.92
N ALA A 270 -11.81 -4.48 -8.19
CA ALA A 270 -13.27 -4.47 -8.29
C ALA A 270 -13.80 -4.26 -9.73
N ALA A 271 -13.26 -3.27 -10.46
CA ALA A 271 -13.68 -2.96 -11.83
C ALA A 271 -13.21 -4.00 -12.88
N PRO A 272 -11.92 -4.42 -12.89
CA PRO A 272 -11.49 -5.53 -13.73
C PRO A 272 -12.30 -6.80 -13.50
N VAL A 273 -12.51 -7.20 -12.23
CA VAL A 273 -13.25 -8.41 -11.88
C VAL A 273 -14.71 -8.33 -12.33
N ALA A 274 -15.38 -7.19 -12.15
CA ALA A 274 -16.74 -7.02 -12.65
C ALA A 274 -16.82 -7.19 -14.17
N SER A 275 -15.81 -6.73 -14.90
CA SER A 275 -15.72 -6.90 -16.35
C SER A 275 -15.48 -8.36 -16.73
N LEU A 276 -14.71 -9.11 -15.93
CA LEU A 276 -14.40 -10.52 -16.17
C LEU A 276 -15.57 -11.47 -15.95
N LEU A 277 -16.35 -11.21 -14.90
CA LEU A 277 -17.40 -12.12 -14.47
C LEU A 277 -18.49 -12.30 -15.52
N ALA A 278 -18.94 -13.53 -15.73
CA ALA A 278 -20.16 -13.83 -16.46
C ALA A 278 -21.37 -13.20 -15.77
N GLU A 279 -22.46 -12.95 -16.51
CA GLU A 279 -23.69 -12.43 -15.92
C GLU A 279 -24.20 -13.37 -14.81
N GLY A 280 -24.50 -12.81 -13.63
CA GLY A 280 -24.90 -13.60 -12.48
C GLY A 280 -23.77 -14.36 -11.78
N GLY A 281 -22.52 -14.27 -12.26
CA GLY A 281 -21.32 -14.77 -11.61
C GLY A 281 -20.96 -14.03 -10.33
N PHE A 282 -20.04 -14.59 -9.55
CA PHE A 282 -19.74 -14.17 -8.18
C PHE A 282 -18.29 -13.76 -7.97
N PHE A 283 -18.06 -12.76 -7.12
CA PHE A 283 -16.74 -12.36 -6.65
C PHE A 283 -16.66 -12.54 -5.14
N VAL A 284 -15.76 -13.40 -4.68
CA VAL A 284 -15.39 -13.54 -3.26
C VAL A 284 -14.15 -12.70 -3.01
N CYS A 285 -14.28 -11.70 -2.15
CA CYS A 285 -13.22 -10.78 -1.78
C CYS A 285 -12.96 -10.85 -0.28
N SER A 286 -11.79 -11.33 0.12
CA SER A 286 -11.35 -11.44 1.51
C SER A 286 -9.99 -10.77 1.70
N GLY A 287 -9.51 -10.66 2.95
CA GLY A 287 -8.29 -9.92 3.29
C GLY A 287 -8.50 -8.41 3.43
N VAL A 288 -9.76 -7.97 3.53
CA VAL A 288 -10.13 -6.56 3.65
C VAL A 288 -10.21 -6.17 5.12
N SER A 289 -9.50 -5.10 5.50
CA SER A 289 -9.61 -4.52 6.84
C SER A 289 -11.02 -3.99 7.12
N SER A 290 -11.54 -4.23 8.32
CA SER A 290 -12.85 -3.72 8.72
C SER A 290 -12.89 -2.18 8.78
N GLY A 291 -14.09 -1.61 8.82
CA GLY A 291 -14.27 -0.16 8.87
C GLY A 291 -14.06 0.50 7.51
N GLU A 292 -13.09 1.41 7.39
CA GLU A 292 -12.84 2.18 6.15
C GLU A 292 -12.42 1.30 4.97
N GLY A 293 -11.59 0.28 5.20
CA GLY A 293 -11.18 -0.64 4.13
C GLY A 293 -12.36 -1.38 3.50
N ALA A 294 -13.24 -1.93 4.36
CA ALA A 294 -14.49 -2.55 3.96
C ALA A 294 -15.41 -1.57 3.20
N ARG A 295 -15.52 -0.32 3.67
CA ARG A 295 -16.31 0.73 3.00
C ARG A 295 -15.76 1.05 1.60
N ARG A 296 -14.44 1.17 1.45
CA ARG A 296 -13.77 1.48 0.18
C ARG A 296 -13.98 0.37 -0.85
N VAL A 297 -13.76 -0.89 -0.47
CA VAL A 297 -13.94 -2.05 -1.37
C VAL A 297 -15.40 -2.14 -1.82
N LEU A 298 -16.34 -2.00 -0.89
CA LEU A 298 -17.78 -2.01 -1.20
C LEU A 298 -18.18 -0.91 -2.18
N GLY A 299 -17.72 0.32 -1.96
CA GLY A 299 -18.04 1.45 -2.83
C GLY A 299 -17.52 1.26 -4.26
N LEU A 300 -16.28 0.77 -4.40
CA LEU A 300 -15.69 0.49 -5.71
C LEU A 300 -16.34 -0.70 -6.42
N ALA A 301 -16.69 -1.76 -5.69
CA ALA A 301 -17.44 -2.90 -6.24
C ALA A 301 -18.81 -2.46 -6.78
N ARG A 302 -19.55 -1.64 -6.03
CA ARG A 302 -20.84 -1.11 -6.48
C ARG A 302 -20.72 -0.26 -7.74
N ARG A 303 -19.71 0.64 -7.81
CA ARG A 303 -19.43 1.43 -9.02
C ARG A 303 -19.10 0.56 -10.24
N ALA A 304 -18.50 -0.60 -10.01
CA ALA A 304 -18.19 -1.57 -11.06
C ALA A 304 -19.40 -2.44 -11.48
N GLY A 305 -20.59 -2.27 -10.88
CA GLY A 305 -21.77 -3.07 -11.19
C GLY A 305 -21.87 -4.40 -10.42
N LEU A 306 -21.08 -4.55 -9.34
CA LEU A 306 -21.15 -5.69 -8.43
C LEU A 306 -22.08 -5.39 -7.24
N VAL A 307 -23.01 -6.29 -6.99
CA VAL A 307 -24.00 -6.18 -5.90
C VAL A 307 -23.57 -7.06 -4.74
N GLU A 308 -23.51 -6.51 -3.54
CA GLU A 308 -23.23 -7.27 -2.32
C GLU A 308 -24.35 -8.28 -2.04
N VAL A 309 -23.97 -9.56 -1.91
CA VAL A 309 -24.87 -10.67 -1.57
C VAL A 309 -24.76 -11.01 -0.09
N GLU A 310 -23.52 -11.15 0.39
CA GLU A 310 -23.24 -11.55 1.76
C GLU A 310 -21.92 -10.93 2.23
N ARG A 311 -21.84 -10.63 3.52
CA ARG A 311 -20.64 -10.12 4.17
C ARG A 311 -20.41 -10.89 5.46
N ARG A 312 -19.15 -11.21 5.74
CA ARG A 312 -18.70 -11.81 7.01
C ARG A 312 -17.62 -10.94 7.62
N ALA A 313 -17.71 -10.68 8.92
CA ALA A 313 -16.69 -9.96 9.66
C ALA A 313 -16.20 -10.83 10.82
N ALA A 314 -14.88 -10.98 10.96
CA ALA A 314 -14.26 -11.76 12.02
C ALA A 314 -12.86 -11.17 12.33
N GLU A 315 -12.57 -10.98 13.62
CA GLU A 315 -11.24 -10.57 14.12
C GLU A 315 -10.63 -9.35 13.41
N GLY A 316 -11.47 -8.34 13.12
CA GLY A 316 -11.03 -7.10 12.45
C GLY A 316 -10.89 -7.21 10.93
N TRP A 317 -11.20 -8.36 10.33
CA TRP A 317 -11.26 -8.57 8.88
C TRP A 317 -12.69 -8.69 8.36
N THR A 318 -12.91 -8.27 7.12
CA THR A 318 -14.17 -8.39 6.40
C THR A 318 -13.97 -9.20 5.12
N SER A 319 -14.87 -10.15 4.86
CA SER A 319 -14.99 -10.89 3.61
C SER A 319 -16.32 -10.58 2.96
N PHE A 320 -16.32 -10.35 1.65
CA PHE A 320 -17.49 -10.02 0.85
C PHE A 320 -17.75 -11.08 -0.21
N LEU A 321 -19.03 -11.35 -0.46
CA LEU A 321 -19.52 -12.05 -1.62
C LEU A 321 -20.33 -11.04 -2.45
N PHE A 322 -19.87 -10.78 -3.66
CA PHE A 322 -20.58 -9.95 -4.62
C PHE A 322 -21.12 -10.79 -5.78
N ARG A 323 -22.16 -10.29 -6.45
CA ARG A 323 -22.73 -10.86 -7.67
C ARG A 323 -22.80 -9.81 -8.77
N LYS A 324 -22.48 -10.20 -10.01
CA LYS A 324 -22.65 -9.33 -11.18
C LYS A 324 -24.13 -9.21 -11.56
N GLY A 325 -24.62 -7.98 -11.69
CA GLY A 325 -25.98 -7.71 -12.15
C GLY A 325 -26.24 -8.18 -13.60
N ARG A 326 -27.49 -8.50 -13.94
CA ARG A 326 -27.90 -8.78 -15.33
C ARG A 326 -28.08 -7.46 -16.08
N SER A 327 -27.54 -7.34 -17.29
CA SER A 327 -27.72 -6.16 -18.12
C SER A 327 -29.19 -5.99 -18.56
N ALA A 328 -29.62 -4.75 -18.78
CA ALA A 328 -31.00 -4.43 -19.19
C ALA A 328 -31.34 -4.91 -20.63
N GLU A 329 -30.35 -5.26 -21.44
CA GLU A 329 -30.50 -5.73 -22.83
C GLU A 329 -31.03 -7.17 -22.95
N SER A 330 -30.96 -7.97 -21.90
CA SER A 330 -31.43 -9.38 -21.90
C SER A 330 -32.97 -9.54 -21.74
N ARG A 331 -33.73 -8.47 -21.51
CA ARG A 331 -35.19 -8.54 -21.23
C ARG A 331 -36.12 -8.52 -22.47
N ARG A 332 -35.60 -8.71 -23.68
CA ARG A 332 -36.45 -8.83 -24.88
C ARG A 332 -36.35 -10.22 -25.50
N THR A 333 -37.18 -11.14 -25.00
CA THR A 333 -37.92 -12.11 -25.81
C THR A 333 -38.95 -12.81 -24.91
N PRO A 334 -40.25 -12.49 -25.04
CA PRO A 334 -41.29 -13.48 -24.89
C PRO A 334 -41.54 -14.14 -26.26
N SER A 335 -41.53 -15.47 -26.24
CA SER A 335 -42.25 -16.41 -27.12
C SER A 335 -43.07 -15.80 -28.28
N ALA A 336 -42.71 -16.16 -29.51
CA ALA A 336 -43.67 -16.26 -30.60
C ALA A 336 -43.54 -17.65 -31.21
N GLU A 337 -44.61 -18.42 -31.01
CA GLU A 337 -44.86 -19.71 -31.61
C GLU A 337 -44.95 -19.58 -33.14
N THR A 338 -44.75 -20.74 -33.77
CA THR A 338 -44.95 -21.02 -35.19
C THR A 338 -46.25 -20.45 -35.74
N HIS A 339 -46.25 -20.00 -37.00
CA HIS A 339 -47.14 -20.44 -38.10
C HIS A 339 -47.03 -19.49 -39.33
N GLY A 340 -46.78 -20.09 -40.50
CA GLY A 340 -47.37 -19.64 -41.78
C GLY A 340 -46.65 -18.58 -42.63
N SER A 341 -45.92 -19.02 -43.65
CA SER A 341 -45.88 -18.33 -44.97
C SER A 341 -47.27 -18.41 -45.62
N PRO A 342 -47.73 -17.46 -46.48
CA PRO A 342 -47.21 -17.36 -47.85
C PRO A 342 -47.21 -15.96 -48.54
N THR A 343 -46.30 -15.85 -49.53
CA THR A 343 -46.31 -15.09 -50.81
C THR A 343 -47.10 -13.78 -51.01
N ARG A 344 -46.42 -12.73 -51.55
CA ARG A 344 -46.66 -12.18 -52.91
C ARG A 344 -45.78 -10.98 -53.28
N GLU A 345 -45.67 -10.83 -54.60
CA GLU A 345 -44.92 -9.91 -55.47
C GLU A 345 -45.10 -8.39 -55.21
N GLY A 346 -44.15 -7.58 -55.70
CA GLY A 346 -44.47 -6.22 -56.16
C GLY A 346 -43.37 -5.15 -56.11
N ALA A 347 -42.54 -5.09 -57.15
CA ALA A 347 -42.17 -3.90 -57.92
C ALA A 347 -41.44 -2.66 -57.30
N ARG A 348 -40.35 -2.31 -58.03
CA ARG A 348 -39.88 -0.97 -58.47
C ARG A 348 -38.91 -0.13 -57.59
N GLU A 349 -37.69 -0.03 -58.13
CA GLU A 349 -36.70 1.06 -58.09
C GLU A 349 -37.28 2.43 -58.52
N PRO A 350 -36.67 3.60 -58.15
CA PRO A 350 -35.41 4.04 -58.80
C PRO A 350 -34.42 4.96 -58.04
N ALA A 351 -33.24 5.05 -58.65
CA ALA A 351 -32.31 6.19 -58.80
C ALA A 351 -31.30 6.53 -57.70
N VAL A 352 -30.02 6.24 -58.01
CA VAL A 352 -28.82 6.90 -57.47
C VAL A 352 -28.02 7.44 -58.65
N GLU A 353 -27.83 8.76 -58.72
CA GLU A 353 -26.96 9.45 -59.68
C GLU A 353 -25.68 9.96 -59.00
N THR A 354 -24.56 9.36 -59.42
CA THR A 354 -23.28 9.94 -59.89
C THR A 354 -22.44 10.91 -59.04
N CYS A 355 -21.15 10.58 -58.93
CA CYS A 355 -20.02 11.52 -58.92
C CYS A 355 -18.83 10.89 -59.72
N PRO A 356 -18.04 11.66 -60.51
CA PRO A 356 -17.22 11.13 -61.62
C PRO A 356 -15.73 10.89 -61.26
N PRO A 357 -14.95 10.17 -62.12
CA PRO A 357 -13.55 9.81 -61.87
C PRO A 357 -12.54 10.83 -62.42
N PRO A 358 -11.30 10.90 -61.90
CA PRO A 358 -10.27 11.80 -62.44
C PRO A 358 -9.48 11.17 -63.60
N ALA A 359 -9.14 12.05 -64.55
CA ALA A 359 -8.48 11.79 -65.81
C ALA A 359 -6.95 11.60 -65.68
N THR A 360 -6.41 10.91 -66.69
CA THR A 360 -5.01 10.61 -66.98
C THR A 360 -4.24 11.82 -67.52
N ARG A 361 -2.93 11.93 -67.23
CA ARG A 361 -1.88 12.39 -68.19
C ARG A 361 -0.43 12.25 -67.69
N ALA A 362 0.33 11.46 -68.46
CA ALA A 362 1.71 11.60 -68.96
C ALA A 362 2.92 11.92 -68.04
N CYS A 363 3.93 11.04 -68.09
CA CYS A 363 5.33 11.23 -67.67
C CYS A 363 6.16 12.07 -68.67
N PRO A 364 7.18 12.83 -68.19
CA PRO A 364 8.37 13.19 -68.94
C PRO A 364 9.64 12.41 -68.46
N PRO A 365 10.76 12.41 -69.22
CA PRO A 365 11.84 11.44 -69.08
C PRO A 365 12.97 11.83 -68.11
N ALA A 366 13.83 10.84 -67.87
CA ALA A 366 14.90 10.77 -66.88
C ALA A 366 15.97 11.87 -66.93
N GLY A 367 16.44 12.28 -65.75
CA GLY A 367 17.62 13.13 -65.54
C GLY A 367 18.34 12.76 -64.23
N ALA A 368 19.57 12.27 -64.39
CA ALA A 368 20.72 12.15 -63.47
C ALA A 368 20.56 12.35 -61.94
N GLY A 369 20.80 11.26 -61.20
CA GLY A 369 21.86 11.14 -60.19
C GLY A 369 21.91 12.11 -58.99
N ALA A 370 21.27 11.73 -57.89
CA ALA A 370 21.69 12.07 -56.53
C ALA A 370 21.48 10.84 -55.63
N PRO A 371 22.39 10.52 -54.68
CA PRO A 371 22.25 9.33 -53.85
C PRO A 371 21.10 9.54 -52.86
N THR A 372 19.93 8.98 -53.17
CA THR A 372 18.80 8.94 -52.24
C THR A 372 19.12 7.96 -51.13
N THR A 373 19.54 8.49 -49.98
CA THR A 373 19.48 7.77 -48.71
C THR A 373 18.03 7.28 -48.51
N PRO A 374 17.79 6.01 -48.13
CA PRO A 374 16.43 5.53 -47.94
C PRO A 374 15.72 6.40 -46.89
N PRO A 375 14.40 6.65 -47.01
CA PRO A 375 13.69 7.48 -46.06
C PRO A 375 13.83 6.83 -44.68
N GLY A 376 14.63 7.46 -43.82
CA GLY A 376 14.85 7.00 -42.46
C GLY A 376 13.50 6.85 -41.79
N ARG A 377 13.20 5.65 -41.29
CA ARG A 377 12.06 5.41 -40.38
C ARG A 377 12.05 6.55 -39.36
N ARG A 378 10.97 7.35 -39.32
CA ARG A 378 10.79 8.36 -38.27
C ARG A 378 10.98 7.64 -36.93
N ARG A 379 12.09 7.89 -36.23
CA ARG A 379 12.36 7.29 -34.93
C ARG A 379 11.23 7.71 -34.00
N ARG A 380 10.46 6.73 -33.51
CA ARG A 380 9.43 6.96 -32.48
C ARG A 380 10.11 7.65 -31.30
N ARG A 381 9.46 8.68 -30.72
CA ARG A 381 9.98 9.34 -29.51
C ARG A 381 10.11 8.30 -28.40
N PRO A 382 11.27 8.18 -27.75
CA PRO A 382 11.48 7.19 -26.70
C PRO A 382 10.55 7.49 -25.52
N THR A 383 10.01 6.44 -24.92
CA THR A 383 8.97 6.50 -23.91
C THR A 383 9.53 6.14 -22.53
N ALA A 384 9.26 6.97 -21.52
CA ALA A 384 9.68 6.75 -20.14
C ALA A 384 8.48 6.60 -19.19
N LEU A 385 8.49 5.56 -18.37
CA LEU A 385 7.52 5.29 -17.31
C LEU A 385 8.19 5.52 -15.95
N PHE A 386 7.48 6.13 -15.00
CA PHE A 386 8.00 6.40 -13.66
C PHE A 386 7.17 5.71 -12.59
N HIS A 387 7.85 5.22 -11.55
CA HIS A 387 7.23 4.83 -10.29
C HIS A 387 8.01 5.46 -9.14
N THR A 388 7.31 6.16 -8.27
CA THR A 388 7.91 6.82 -7.11
C THR A 388 7.52 6.10 -5.82
N LEU A 389 8.52 5.84 -4.98
CA LEU A 389 8.36 5.34 -3.62
C LEU A 389 8.97 6.36 -2.65
N GLY A 390 8.33 6.59 -1.50
CA GLY A 390 8.90 7.40 -0.43
C GLY A 390 8.09 8.64 -0.09
N CYS A 391 8.78 9.74 0.17
CA CYS A 391 8.23 10.99 0.70
C CYS A 391 7.90 12.01 -0.39
N LYS A 392 7.34 13.16 0.02
CA LYS A 392 7.05 14.31 -0.86
C LYS A 392 8.29 14.81 -1.61
N ALA A 393 9.47 14.76 -1.00
CA ALA A 393 10.72 15.11 -1.68
C ALA A 393 11.03 14.15 -2.84
N ASN A 394 10.74 12.85 -2.71
CA ASN A 394 10.89 11.89 -3.80
C ASN A 394 9.87 12.15 -4.93
N LEU A 395 8.62 12.50 -4.60
CA LEU A 395 7.62 12.89 -5.60
C LEU A 395 8.08 14.09 -6.42
N TYR A 396 8.59 15.11 -5.73
CA TYR A 396 9.14 16.29 -6.37
C TYR A 396 10.39 15.97 -7.21
N ASP A 397 11.32 15.15 -6.70
CA ASP A 397 12.50 14.69 -7.45
C ASP A 397 12.10 13.94 -8.74
N THR A 398 11.02 13.15 -8.68
CA THR A 398 10.47 12.51 -9.88
C THR A 398 9.94 13.55 -10.87
N ALA A 399 9.23 14.57 -10.41
CA ALA A 399 8.73 15.64 -11.27
C ALA A 399 9.86 16.38 -12.01
N VAL A 400 10.98 16.67 -11.32
CA VAL A 400 12.22 17.19 -11.93
C VAL A 400 12.75 16.25 -13.03
N MET A 401 12.88 14.96 -12.74
CA MET A 401 13.39 13.98 -13.70
C MET A 401 12.47 13.83 -14.93
N MET A 402 11.15 13.88 -14.72
CA MET A 402 10.16 13.85 -15.80
C MET A 402 10.33 15.05 -16.72
N GLU A 403 10.49 16.26 -16.17
CA GLU A 403 10.71 17.47 -16.96
C GLU A 403 12.03 17.41 -17.75
N ALA A 404 13.12 16.98 -17.11
CA ALA A 404 14.41 16.83 -17.78
C ALA A 404 14.34 15.84 -18.97
N LEU A 405 13.62 14.72 -18.82
CA LEU A 405 13.39 13.78 -19.91
C LEU A 405 12.51 14.37 -21.02
N ARG A 406 11.44 15.11 -20.68
CA ARG A 406 10.60 15.80 -21.68
C ARG A 406 11.43 16.82 -22.49
N ALA A 407 12.28 17.59 -21.83
CA ALA A 407 13.19 18.53 -22.47
C ALA A 407 14.19 17.81 -23.40
N ALA A 408 14.65 16.62 -23.01
CA ALA A 408 15.46 15.74 -23.84
C ALA A 408 14.68 15.00 -24.95
N GLY A 409 13.40 15.33 -25.18
CA GLY A 409 12.59 14.81 -26.29
C GLY A 409 11.86 13.48 -26.00
N TRP A 410 11.90 12.99 -24.76
CA TRP A 410 11.20 11.76 -24.36
C TRP A 410 9.71 12.00 -24.16
N ARG A 411 8.91 10.98 -24.45
CA ARG A 411 7.51 10.92 -24.03
C ARG A 411 7.42 10.32 -22.64
N VAL A 412 7.16 11.16 -21.65
CA VAL A 412 7.02 10.74 -20.25
C VAL A 412 5.57 10.40 -19.93
N ILE A 413 5.35 9.26 -19.29
CA ILE A 413 4.04 8.73 -18.96
C ILE A 413 3.87 8.69 -17.46
N ALA A 414 2.75 9.25 -17.00
CA ALA A 414 2.39 9.24 -15.59
C ALA A 414 1.97 7.82 -15.15
N PRO A 415 2.23 7.43 -13.89
CA PRO A 415 1.98 6.07 -13.39
C PRO A 415 0.52 5.58 -13.57
N ASP A 416 -0.45 6.50 -13.57
CA ASP A 416 -1.88 6.25 -13.74
C ASP A 416 -2.30 6.06 -15.20
N GLN A 417 -1.46 6.44 -16.15
CA GLN A 417 -1.69 6.32 -17.59
C GLN A 417 -1.01 5.10 -18.22
N GLU A 418 -0.42 4.22 -17.40
CA GLU A 418 0.22 2.96 -17.79
C GLU A 418 -0.70 2.08 -18.65
N ARG A 419 -2.01 2.09 -18.38
CA ARG A 419 -3.03 1.29 -19.09
C ARG A 419 -3.37 1.78 -20.50
N ALA A 420 -3.02 3.02 -20.86
CA ALA A 420 -3.30 3.60 -22.18
C ALA A 420 -2.19 3.33 -23.21
N LEU A 421 -1.14 2.61 -22.81
CA LEU A 421 -0.03 2.23 -23.68
C LEU A 421 -0.34 0.95 -24.45
N ALA A 422 -0.57 1.08 -25.75
CA ALA A 422 -0.56 -0.04 -26.70
C ALA A 422 0.85 -0.36 -27.26
N GLY A 423 1.94 0.12 -26.64
CA GLY A 423 3.30 -0.03 -27.20
C GLY A 423 4.43 -0.05 -26.19
N ASP A 424 5.60 -0.52 -26.63
CA ASP A 424 6.78 -0.76 -25.79
C ASP A 424 7.26 0.50 -25.06
N VAL A 425 7.62 0.35 -23.78
CA VAL A 425 8.27 1.36 -22.95
C VAL A 425 9.78 1.22 -23.13
N ASP A 426 10.49 2.32 -23.35
CA ASP A 426 11.95 2.29 -23.59
C ASP A 426 12.74 2.43 -22.28
N LEU A 427 12.20 3.18 -21.30
CA LEU A 427 12.81 3.42 -20.00
C LEU A 427 11.76 3.26 -18.88
N VAL A 428 12.08 2.49 -17.85
CA VAL A 428 11.31 2.44 -16.60
C VAL A 428 12.17 2.99 -15.47
N VAL A 429 11.70 4.04 -14.80
CA VAL A 429 12.41 4.72 -13.72
C VAL A 429 11.72 4.41 -12.39
N VAL A 430 12.43 3.75 -11.48
CA VAL A 430 11.99 3.52 -10.10
C VAL A 430 12.72 4.49 -9.19
N ASN A 431 12.05 5.54 -8.73
CA ASN A 431 12.60 6.45 -7.72
C ASN A 431 12.34 5.88 -6.31
N SER A 432 13.42 5.58 -5.60
CA SER A 432 13.44 4.72 -4.43
C SER A 432 13.58 5.46 -3.10
N CYS A 433 13.16 4.80 -2.03
CA CYS A 433 13.29 5.29 -0.65
C CYS A 433 14.09 4.30 0.19
N ALA A 434 14.97 4.82 1.04
CA ALA A 434 15.83 4.05 1.95
C ALA A 434 15.50 4.25 3.44
N VAL A 435 14.44 5.01 3.75
CA VAL A 435 14.15 5.41 5.14
C VAL A 435 13.72 4.19 5.99
N THR A 436 13.05 3.19 5.40
CA THR A 436 12.61 1.97 6.10
C THR A 436 12.90 0.69 5.31
N ALA A 437 13.00 -0.44 6.01
CA ALA A 437 13.39 -1.73 5.43
C ALA A 437 12.26 -2.25 4.57
N ARG A 438 11.04 -1.90 4.98
CA ARG A 438 9.83 -2.08 4.21
C ARG A 438 9.86 -1.27 2.92
N ALA A 439 10.34 -0.03 2.94
CA ALA A 439 10.46 0.79 1.72
C ALA A 439 11.51 0.22 0.76
N GLU A 440 12.67 -0.23 1.25
CA GLU A 440 13.67 -0.92 0.43
C GLU A 440 13.13 -2.24 -0.12
N ALA A 441 12.45 -3.05 0.70
CA ALA A 441 11.83 -4.30 0.25
C ALA A 441 10.80 -4.06 -0.85
N LYS A 442 9.93 -3.05 -0.67
CA LYS A 442 8.96 -2.62 -1.69
C LYS A 442 9.66 -2.15 -2.97
N THR A 443 10.78 -1.42 -2.85
CA THR A 443 11.60 -1.00 -3.99
C THR A 443 12.10 -2.22 -4.75
N ARG A 444 12.73 -3.19 -4.07
CA ARG A 444 13.25 -4.39 -4.72
C ARG A 444 12.16 -5.20 -5.42
N GLN A 445 11.01 -5.38 -4.75
CA GLN A 445 9.86 -6.09 -5.33
C GLN A 445 9.34 -5.38 -6.58
N LEU A 446 9.16 -4.06 -6.52
CA LEU A 446 8.66 -3.26 -7.63
C LEU A 446 9.63 -3.25 -8.82
N THR A 447 10.92 -3.02 -8.60
CA THR A 447 11.91 -3.02 -9.68
C THR A 447 11.97 -4.36 -10.41
N ARG A 448 11.91 -5.48 -9.67
CA ARG A 448 11.90 -6.82 -10.27
C ARG A 448 10.61 -7.09 -11.04
N LYS A 449 9.47 -6.67 -10.50
CA LYS A 449 8.16 -6.77 -11.19
C LYS A 449 8.19 -6.02 -12.52
N LEU A 450 8.58 -4.74 -12.50
CA LEU A 450 8.60 -3.89 -13.69
C LEU A 450 9.60 -4.39 -14.75
N ARG A 451 10.73 -4.97 -14.32
CA ARG A 451 11.67 -5.61 -15.24
C ARG A 451 11.06 -6.83 -15.96
N ARG A 452 10.21 -7.61 -15.28
CA ARG A 452 9.48 -8.73 -15.90
C ARG A 452 8.36 -8.25 -16.83
N GLU A 453 7.67 -7.17 -16.46
CA GLU A 453 6.57 -6.59 -17.26
C GLU A 453 7.09 -5.86 -18.50
N HIS A 454 8.31 -5.31 -18.44
CA HIS A 454 8.94 -4.57 -19.55
C HIS A 454 10.34 -5.11 -19.88
N PRO A 455 10.47 -6.34 -20.41
CA PRO A 455 11.78 -6.97 -20.63
C PRO A 455 12.65 -6.25 -21.68
N GLY A 456 12.04 -5.48 -22.59
CA GLY A 456 12.75 -4.66 -23.57
C GLY A 456 13.20 -3.29 -23.05
N ALA A 457 12.64 -2.82 -21.94
CA ALA A 457 12.92 -1.49 -21.39
C ALA A 457 14.25 -1.48 -20.63
N VAL A 458 14.92 -0.33 -20.63
CA VAL A 458 16.00 -0.05 -19.67
C VAL A 458 15.37 0.23 -18.33
N VAL A 459 15.74 -0.49 -17.28
CA VAL A 459 15.23 -0.26 -15.92
C VAL A 459 16.25 0.56 -15.13
N ALA A 460 15.89 1.80 -14.79
CA ALA A 460 16.69 2.69 -13.96
C ALA A 460 16.17 2.70 -12.52
N LEU A 461 17.03 2.38 -11.56
CA LEU A 461 16.78 2.56 -10.14
C LEU A 461 17.48 3.84 -9.68
N VAL A 462 16.70 4.80 -9.20
CA VAL A 462 17.18 6.14 -8.81
C VAL A 462 16.83 6.44 -7.35
N GLY A 463 17.55 7.34 -6.68
CA GLY A 463 17.13 7.94 -5.40
C GLY A 463 17.90 7.45 -4.18
N CYS A 464 17.25 7.44 -3.01
CA CYS A 464 17.94 7.26 -1.73
C CYS A 464 18.57 5.87 -1.57
N TYR A 465 17.94 4.80 -2.07
CA TYR A 465 18.44 3.44 -1.89
C TYR A 465 19.79 3.19 -2.61
N PRO A 466 19.92 3.48 -3.92
CA PRO A 466 21.19 3.35 -4.61
C PRO A 466 22.26 4.35 -4.17
N GLN A 467 21.91 5.47 -3.51
CA GLN A 467 22.91 6.36 -2.87
C GLN A 467 23.58 5.67 -1.68
N VAL A 468 22.80 4.99 -0.84
CA VAL A 468 23.30 4.39 0.42
C VAL A 468 23.96 3.02 0.17
N ASP A 469 23.38 2.20 -0.71
CA ASP A 469 23.85 0.83 -0.97
C ASP A 469 23.84 0.57 -2.48
N ARG A 470 24.74 1.23 -3.22
CA ARG A 470 24.80 1.13 -4.69
C ARG A 470 24.97 -0.30 -5.17
N GLU A 471 25.94 -1.02 -4.62
CA GLU A 471 26.23 -2.39 -5.03
C GLU A 471 25.12 -3.37 -4.64
N GLY A 472 24.59 -3.25 -3.42
CA GLY A 472 23.47 -4.09 -2.98
C GLY A 472 22.20 -3.79 -3.75
N ALA A 473 21.94 -2.53 -4.09
CA ALA A 473 20.85 -2.15 -4.98
C ALA A 473 21.00 -2.79 -6.35
N ALA A 474 22.19 -2.71 -6.97
CA ALA A 474 22.48 -3.35 -8.24
C ALA A 474 22.26 -4.87 -8.19
N ARG A 475 22.92 -5.56 -7.26
CA ARG A 475 22.84 -7.03 -7.11
C ARG A 475 21.43 -7.52 -6.81
N ARG A 476 20.71 -6.84 -5.92
CA ARG A 476 19.40 -7.32 -5.44
C ARG A 476 18.25 -6.94 -6.37
N THR A 477 18.35 -5.87 -7.15
CA THR A 477 17.25 -5.46 -8.05
C THR A 477 17.47 -5.88 -9.49
N GLY A 478 18.73 -5.99 -9.92
CA GLY A 478 19.09 -6.24 -11.31
C GLY A 478 18.64 -5.12 -12.26
N ALA A 479 18.58 -3.86 -11.78
CA ALA A 479 18.34 -2.71 -12.65
C ALA A 479 19.54 -2.44 -13.57
N ASP A 480 19.26 -1.92 -14.76
CA ASP A 480 20.25 -1.62 -15.80
C ASP A 480 21.05 -0.34 -15.51
N LEU A 481 20.40 0.63 -14.86
CA LEU A 481 21.01 1.89 -14.43
C LEU A 481 20.77 2.06 -12.92
N ILE A 482 21.83 2.43 -12.19
CA ILE A 482 21.80 2.62 -10.74
C ILE A 482 22.32 4.03 -10.46
N LEU A 483 21.43 4.94 -10.05
CA LEU A 483 21.76 6.35 -9.87
C LEU A 483 21.39 6.80 -8.45
N GLY A 484 22.36 7.32 -7.71
CA GLY A 484 22.12 7.98 -6.44
C GLY A 484 21.31 9.26 -6.58
N THR A 485 20.94 9.85 -5.44
CA THR A 485 20.25 11.14 -5.36
C THR A 485 21.03 12.25 -6.07
N GLU A 486 22.36 12.22 -6.00
CA GLU A 486 23.26 13.24 -6.59
C GLU A 486 23.42 13.08 -8.11
N GLU A 487 23.21 11.88 -8.64
CA GLU A 487 23.42 11.54 -10.05
C GLU A 487 22.14 11.65 -10.89
N ARG A 488 20.97 11.86 -10.25
CA ARG A 488 19.66 11.87 -10.90
C ARG A 488 19.56 12.84 -12.08
N ALA A 489 20.32 13.94 -12.06
CA ALA A 489 20.35 14.92 -13.15
C ALA A 489 20.90 14.34 -14.46
N ARG A 490 21.74 13.29 -14.38
CA ARG A 490 22.33 12.59 -15.53
C ARG A 490 21.41 11.52 -16.12
N LEU A 491 20.22 11.31 -15.56
CA LEU A 491 19.28 10.29 -16.03
C LEU A 491 18.97 10.42 -17.54
N PRO A 492 18.68 11.60 -18.10
CA PRO A 492 18.38 11.72 -19.54
C PRO A 492 19.53 11.27 -20.44
N GLU A 493 20.76 11.64 -20.10
CA GLU A 493 21.97 11.29 -20.85
C GLU A 493 22.21 9.77 -20.82
N LEU A 494 22.24 9.20 -19.61
CA LEU A 494 22.52 7.77 -19.40
C LEU A 494 21.40 6.87 -19.96
N ALA A 495 20.15 7.32 -19.88
CA ALA A 495 19.03 6.61 -20.50
C ALA A 495 19.13 6.61 -22.03
N ALA A 496 19.50 7.74 -22.64
CA ALA A 496 19.65 7.84 -24.09
C ALA A 496 20.77 6.94 -24.62
N GLU A 497 21.92 6.91 -23.94
CA GLU A 497 23.04 6.01 -24.28
C GLU A 497 22.62 4.54 -24.20
N ARG A 498 21.97 4.15 -23.11
CA ARG A 498 21.61 2.74 -22.86
C ARG A 498 20.50 2.25 -23.79
N VAL A 499 19.49 3.07 -24.06
CA VAL A 499 18.43 2.76 -25.03
C VAL A 499 18.99 2.75 -26.46
N GLY A 500 19.83 3.73 -26.81
CA GLY A 500 20.48 3.80 -28.13
C GLY A 500 21.41 2.62 -28.43
N GLY A 501 22.16 2.14 -27.43
CA GLY A 501 23.06 0.99 -27.55
C GLY A 501 22.37 -0.37 -27.75
N ARG A 502 21.11 -0.53 -27.31
CA ARG A 502 20.34 -1.77 -27.51
C ARG A 502 19.81 -1.93 -28.95
N VAL A 503 19.69 -0.85 -29.72
CA VAL A 503 19.21 -0.88 -31.12
C VAL A 503 20.29 -1.44 -32.09
N GLY A 504 21.53 -1.65 -31.63
CA GLY A 504 22.66 -2.11 -32.45
C GLY A 504 23.18 -3.53 -32.20
N ARG A 505 22.65 -4.29 -31.24
CA ARG A 505 23.14 -5.64 -30.91
C ARG A 505 21.99 -6.61 -30.67
N ALA A 506 21.41 -7.12 -31.75
CA ALA A 506 20.64 -8.36 -31.75
C ALA A 506 21.59 -9.49 -32.15
N GLY A 507 22.08 -10.24 -31.16
CA GLY A 507 22.91 -11.44 -31.36
C GLY A 507 24.14 -11.46 -30.46
N GLN A 508 24.23 -12.53 -29.65
CA GLN A 508 25.39 -13.01 -28.88
C GLN A 508 25.58 -12.45 -27.44
N ASP A 509 25.02 -13.21 -26.50
CA ASP A 509 25.60 -13.77 -25.26
C ASP A 509 26.17 -12.92 -24.11
N GLU A 510 25.82 -13.41 -22.91
CA GLU A 510 26.44 -13.29 -21.58
C GLU A 510 26.29 -12.00 -20.76
N ALA A 511 26.18 -12.21 -19.44
CA ALA A 511 25.80 -11.27 -18.40
C ALA A 511 26.74 -10.06 -18.25
N GLY A 512 26.50 -9.01 -19.03
CA GLY A 512 27.12 -7.71 -18.85
C GLY A 512 26.37 -6.84 -17.82
N VAL A 513 26.58 -7.08 -16.52
CA VAL A 513 26.54 -5.97 -15.55
C VAL A 513 27.63 -5.02 -16.00
N CYS A 514 27.31 -3.79 -16.40
CA CYS A 514 28.36 -2.80 -16.60
C CYS A 514 29.08 -2.61 -15.25
N PRO A 515 30.38 -2.92 -15.14
CA PRO A 515 31.19 -2.27 -14.12
C PRO A 515 31.05 -0.77 -14.36
N ALA A 516 31.07 0.03 -13.29
CA ALA A 516 31.12 1.48 -13.37
C ALA A 516 32.11 1.89 -14.47
N ALA A 517 31.61 2.21 -15.66
CA ALA A 517 32.42 2.84 -16.68
C ALA A 517 32.76 4.18 -16.07
N ALA A 518 34.04 4.35 -15.76
CA ALA A 518 34.63 5.57 -15.24
C ALA A 518 33.95 6.74 -15.96
N ALA A 519 33.00 7.37 -15.27
CA ALA A 519 32.57 8.70 -15.66
C ALA A 519 33.87 9.48 -15.58
N ARG A 520 34.42 9.85 -16.74
CA ARG A 520 35.45 10.88 -16.84
C ARG A 520 35.03 11.95 -15.84
N GLU A 521 35.96 12.36 -14.97
CA GLU A 521 35.82 13.40 -13.96
C GLU A 521 35.37 14.72 -14.60
N THR A 522 34.13 14.74 -15.07
CA THR A 522 33.32 15.91 -15.27
C THR A 522 32.65 16.03 -13.92
N ARG A 523 33.24 16.90 -13.08
CA ARG A 523 32.67 17.29 -11.80
C ARG A 523 31.17 17.50 -12.06
N ALA A 524 30.33 16.63 -11.47
CA ALA A 524 28.89 16.83 -11.54
C ALA A 524 28.62 18.29 -11.12
N PRO A 525 27.73 19.03 -11.82
CA PRO A 525 27.38 20.37 -11.39
C PRO A 525 27.02 20.32 -9.91
N GLU A 526 27.44 21.34 -9.15
CA GLU A 526 27.22 21.34 -7.70
C GLU A 526 25.76 21.01 -7.39
N PRO A 527 25.48 20.15 -6.39
CA PRO A 527 24.15 19.60 -6.17
C PRO A 527 23.17 20.71 -5.78
N ARG A 528 22.52 21.32 -6.76
CA ARG A 528 21.46 22.33 -6.58
C ARG A 528 20.10 21.66 -6.47
N VAL A 529 19.22 22.28 -5.69
CA VAL A 529 17.83 21.85 -5.58
C VAL A 529 17.06 22.46 -6.76
N ALA A 530 16.70 21.64 -7.75
CA ALA A 530 16.05 22.10 -8.97
C ALA A 530 14.58 22.51 -8.75
N GLY A 531 14.10 23.48 -9.53
CA GLY A 531 12.69 23.81 -9.69
C GLY A 531 11.97 22.85 -10.64
N VAL A 532 10.64 22.94 -10.68
CA VAL A 532 9.81 22.18 -11.63
C VAL A 532 8.73 23.08 -12.23
N ALA A 533 8.49 22.98 -13.54
CA ALA A 533 7.40 23.69 -14.19
C ALA A 533 6.02 23.13 -13.79
N PRO A 534 4.95 23.97 -13.77
CA PRO A 534 3.61 23.56 -13.32
C PRO A 534 3.04 22.32 -14.02
N GLY A 535 3.38 22.12 -15.31
CA GLY A 535 2.94 20.98 -16.11
C GLY A 535 3.40 19.61 -15.60
N ALA A 536 4.34 19.54 -14.66
CA ALA A 536 4.76 18.28 -14.05
C ALA A 536 3.76 17.75 -13.01
N PHE A 537 2.85 18.60 -12.51
CA PHE A 537 1.81 18.23 -11.53
C PHE A 537 0.46 17.91 -12.18
N ALA A 538 0.42 17.63 -13.49
CA ALA A 538 -0.81 17.54 -14.30
C ALA A 538 -1.89 16.51 -13.87
N GLY A 539 -1.68 15.75 -12.79
CA GLY A 539 -2.67 14.86 -12.16
C GLY A 539 -3.15 15.28 -10.75
N GLU A 540 -2.44 16.19 -10.06
CA GLU A 540 -2.82 16.72 -8.75
C GLU A 540 -3.21 18.19 -8.96
N ARG A 541 -4.52 18.51 -8.98
CA ARG A 541 -5.00 19.85 -9.42
C ARG A 541 -5.33 20.81 -8.28
N THR A 542 -5.08 20.41 -7.03
CA THR A 542 -5.61 21.13 -5.84
C THR A 542 -4.50 21.71 -4.97
N ARG A 543 -3.41 20.96 -4.77
CA ARG A 543 -2.28 21.37 -3.94
C ARG A 543 -0.97 21.06 -4.64
N ALA A 544 -0.09 22.04 -4.75
CA ALA A 544 1.24 21.85 -5.33
C ALA A 544 2.29 21.75 -4.21
N THR A 545 3.22 20.80 -4.33
CA THR A 545 4.37 20.73 -3.42
C THR A 545 5.56 21.45 -4.04
N VAL A 546 6.18 22.36 -3.31
CA VAL A 546 7.38 23.09 -3.74
C VAL A 546 8.53 22.71 -2.81
N LYS A 547 9.55 22.02 -3.34
CA LYS A 547 10.73 21.65 -2.56
C LYS A 547 11.65 22.86 -2.46
N VAL A 548 11.86 23.36 -1.24
CA VAL A 548 12.68 24.56 -0.96
C VAL A 548 14.03 24.22 -0.32
N GLN A 549 14.13 23.05 0.32
CA GLN A 549 15.32 22.60 1.05
C GLN A 549 15.55 21.09 0.79
N ASP A 550 16.82 20.64 0.73
CA ASP A 550 17.20 19.23 0.59
C ASP A 550 18.41 18.90 1.47
N GLY A 551 18.58 17.63 1.85
CA GLY A 551 19.65 17.19 2.76
C GLY A 551 19.41 17.53 4.24
N CYS A 552 20.26 17.03 5.13
CA CYS A 552 20.15 17.25 6.57
C CYS A 552 21.48 16.92 7.29
N GLU A 553 21.81 17.72 8.30
CA GLU A 553 23.04 17.61 9.11
C GLU A 553 22.75 17.37 10.60
N GLN A 554 21.54 16.94 10.95
CA GLN A 554 21.17 16.63 12.33
C GLN A 554 21.81 15.33 12.84
N PHE A 555 22.18 14.42 11.94
CA PHE A 555 22.77 13.11 12.27
C PHE A 555 22.03 12.36 13.41
N CYS A 556 20.69 12.38 13.39
CA CYS A 556 19.90 11.57 14.32
C CYS A 556 20.34 10.10 14.20
N THR A 557 20.54 9.41 15.33
CA THR A 557 21.25 8.12 15.35
C THR A 557 20.55 7.00 14.59
N TYR A 558 19.25 7.13 14.31
CA TYR A 558 18.46 6.19 13.51
C TYR A 558 18.30 6.58 12.03
N CYS A 559 18.74 7.77 11.63
CA CYS A 559 18.39 8.37 10.36
C CYS A 559 19.50 8.19 9.31
N ILE A 560 19.17 7.59 8.17
CA ILE A 560 20.11 7.38 7.07
C ILE A 560 20.23 8.59 6.12
N ILE A 561 19.38 9.59 6.30
CA ILE A 561 19.22 10.72 5.36
C ILE A 561 20.51 11.52 5.13
N PRO A 562 21.36 11.83 6.14
CA PRO A 562 22.60 12.54 5.90
C PRO A 562 23.48 11.85 4.84
N TYR A 563 23.50 10.52 4.82
CA TYR A 563 24.22 9.71 3.83
C TYR A 563 23.47 9.59 2.49
N ALA A 564 22.14 9.63 2.51
CA ALA A 564 21.31 9.45 1.32
C ALA A 564 21.08 10.73 0.50
N ARG A 565 21.20 11.91 1.13
CA ARG A 565 20.86 13.22 0.52
C ARG A 565 21.93 14.32 0.75
N GLY A 566 22.94 14.04 1.57
CA GLY A 566 24.04 14.96 1.85
C GLY A 566 23.66 16.11 2.79
N PRO A 567 24.51 17.17 2.86
CA PRO A 567 24.34 18.30 3.77
C PRO A 567 23.13 19.16 3.43
N SER A 568 22.70 20.03 4.35
CA SER A 568 21.55 20.91 4.11
C SER A 568 21.84 21.90 2.99
N ARG A 569 20.89 22.04 2.05
CA ARG A 569 20.98 22.96 0.90
C ARG A 569 19.64 23.62 0.65
N SER A 570 19.64 24.94 0.54
CA SER A 570 18.44 25.76 0.33
C SER A 570 18.35 26.29 -1.10
N ARG A 571 17.13 26.35 -1.63
CA ARG A 571 16.84 27.09 -2.86
C ARG A 571 16.85 28.60 -2.59
N PRO A 572 17.38 29.42 -3.51
CA PRO A 572 17.20 30.87 -3.45
C PRO A 572 15.71 31.25 -3.43
N ALA A 573 15.35 32.23 -2.60
CA ALA A 573 13.96 32.66 -2.46
C ALA A 573 13.33 33.10 -3.79
N GLU A 574 14.07 33.82 -4.64
CA GLU A 574 13.56 34.28 -5.94
C GLU A 574 13.13 33.13 -6.87
N GLU A 575 13.87 32.02 -6.85
CA GLU A 575 13.53 30.84 -7.63
C GLU A 575 12.26 30.17 -7.10
N VAL A 576 12.10 30.13 -5.77
CA VAL A 576 10.89 29.60 -5.13
C VAL A 576 9.68 30.46 -5.47
N LEU A 577 9.80 31.79 -5.36
CA LEU A 577 8.69 32.71 -5.65
C LEU A 577 8.27 32.66 -7.11
N ARG A 578 9.22 32.55 -8.03
CA ARG A 578 8.93 32.37 -9.46
C ARG A 578 8.11 31.09 -9.70
N GLU A 579 8.54 29.96 -9.15
CA GLU A 579 7.81 28.69 -9.27
C GLU A 579 6.41 28.76 -8.65
N VAL A 580 6.28 29.37 -7.46
CA VAL A 580 4.97 29.59 -6.83
C VAL A 580 4.07 30.46 -7.73
N GLY A 581 4.61 31.53 -8.32
CA GLY A 581 3.86 32.37 -9.26
C GLY A 581 3.38 31.60 -10.50
N GLU A 582 4.23 30.74 -11.05
CA GLU A 582 3.87 29.87 -12.18
C GLU A 582 2.77 28.85 -11.79
N LEU A 583 2.82 28.29 -10.57
CA LEU A 583 1.80 27.37 -10.05
C LEU A 583 0.46 28.09 -9.81
N VAL A 584 0.48 29.29 -9.24
CA VAL A 584 -0.74 30.10 -9.06
C VAL A 584 -1.35 30.46 -10.41
N ALA A 585 -0.53 30.83 -11.39
CA ALA A 585 -0.99 31.08 -12.76
C ALA A 585 -1.60 29.83 -13.43
N ALA A 586 -1.16 28.63 -13.04
CA ALA A 586 -1.74 27.35 -13.46
C ALA A 586 -3.01 26.95 -12.68
N GLY A 587 -3.47 27.78 -11.73
CA GLY A 587 -4.73 27.62 -11.00
C GLY A 587 -4.61 26.93 -9.64
N PHE A 588 -3.41 26.65 -9.14
CA PHE A 588 -3.24 26.08 -7.80
C PHE A 588 -3.60 27.08 -6.70
N LYS A 589 -4.43 26.66 -5.73
CA LYS A 589 -4.84 27.51 -4.60
C LYS A 589 -3.99 27.32 -3.35
N GLU A 590 -3.42 26.14 -3.13
CA GLU A 590 -2.54 25.85 -2.00
C GLU A 590 -1.17 25.36 -2.46
N VAL A 591 -0.11 25.92 -1.85
CA VAL A 591 1.26 25.46 -1.99
C VAL A 591 1.76 24.88 -0.67
N VAL A 592 2.38 23.71 -0.74
CA VAL A 592 3.05 23.04 0.39
C VAL A 592 4.56 23.20 0.23
N LEU A 593 5.18 24.03 1.08
CA LEU A 593 6.63 24.13 1.14
C LEU A 593 7.19 22.87 1.79
N THR A 594 8.06 22.16 1.06
CA THR A 594 8.66 20.92 1.54
C THR A 594 10.18 21.01 1.64
N GLY A 595 10.72 20.39 2.67
CA GLY A 595 12.15 20.16 2.84
C GLY A 595 12.41 18.81 3.48
N ILE A 596 13.68 18.42 3.54
CA ILE A 596 14.12 17.31 4.40
C ILE A 596 14.25 17.79 5.84
N HIS A 597 14.83 18.98 6.03
CA HIS A 597 14.93 19.73 7.28
C HIS A 597 14.49 21.17 7.00
N LEU A 598 13.17 21.39 6.97
CA LEU A 598 12.57 22.60 6.40
C LEU A 598 13.00 23.89 7.14
N GLY A 599 13.09 23.88 8.46
CA GLY A 599 13.48 25.07 9.22
C GLY A 599 14.95 25.44 9.09
N ALA A 600 15.79 24.55 8.56
CA ALA A 600 17.15 24.87 8.18
C ALA A 600 17.25 25.66 6.86
N TRP A 601 16.13 25.95 6.19
CA TRP A 601 16.14 26.78 4.99
C TRP A 601 16.78 28.14 5.29
N GLY A 602 17.74 28.52 4.44
CA GLY A 602 18.45 29.80 4.50
C GLY A 602 19.66 29.83 5.44
N LEU A 603 19.85 28.83 6.31
CA LEU A 603 21.03 28.75 7.19
C LEU A 603 22.35 28.54 6.45
N ASP A 604 22.29 27.92 5.27
CA ASP A 604 23.43 27.70 4.37
C ASP A 604 23.73 28.92 3.47
N GLN A 605 22.87 29.94 3.46
CA GLN A 605 23.01 31.13 2.62
C GLN A 605 23.81 32.21 3.37
N LYS A 606 25.03 32.50 2.89
CA LYS A 606 25.88 33.56 3.46
C LYS A 606 25.65 34.87 2.70
N GLY A 607 25.09 35.88 3.37
CA GLY A 607 24.92 37.24 2.85
C GLY A 607 25.35 38.31 3.88
N PRO A 608 25.62 39.55 3.46
CA PRO A 608 26.11 40.63 4.31
C PRO A 608 25.14 41.06 5.43
N GLU A 609 23.84 40.76 5.32
CA GLU A 609 22.81 41.07 6.34
C GLU A 609 22.45 39.88 7.24
N GLY A 610 23.15 38.74 7.11
CA GLY A 610 22.69 37.45 7.62
C GLY A 610 21.72 36.77 6.64
N GLY A 611 21.69 35.43 6.61
CA GLY A 611 20.80 34.69 5.70
C GLY A 611 19.33 34.84 6.10
N SER A 612 18.42 35.01 5.12
CA SER A 612 16.96 34.96 5.34
C SER A 612 16.56 33.64 6.01
N ARG A 613 15.54 33.67 6.87
CA ARG A 613 15.07 32.46 7.57
C ARG A 613 13.79 31.91 6.95
N LEU A 614 13.37 30.72 7.38
CA LEU A 614 12.14 30.10 6.88
C LEU A 614 10.92 31.04 7.01
N ALA A 615 10.77 31.77 8.11
CA ALA A 615 9.66 32.71 8.29
C ALA A 615 9.61 33.80 7.21
N ASP A 616 10.78 34.31 6.79
CA ASP A 616 10.88 35.27 5.68
C ASP A 616 10.42 34.66 4.36
N LEU A 617 10.85 33.43 4.06
CA LEU A 617 10.39 32.73 2.86
C LEU A 617 8.86 32.54 2.88
N VAL A 618 8.31 32.09 4.01
CA VAL A 618 6.85 31.87 4.16
C VAL A 618 6.09 33.17 3.94
N ARG A 619 6.54 34.28 4.55
CA ARG A 619 5.95 35.61 4.38
C ARG A 619 5.94 36.06 2.92
N ARG A 620 7.08 35.88 2.24
CA ARG A 620 7.23 36.25 0.82
C ARG A 620 6.35 35.37 -0.08
N VAL A 621 6.28 34.07 0.17
CA VAL A 621 5.43 33.13 -0.57
C VAL A 621 3.96 33.45 -0.35
N ALA A 622 3.53 33.71 0.89
CA ALA A 622 2.15 34.11 1.19
C ALA A 622 1.75 35.42 0.50
N SER A 623 2.73 36.30 0.22
CA SER A 623 2.51 37.55 -0.49
C SER A 623 2.37 37.42 -2.00
N VAL A 624 2.54 36.22 -2.58
CA VAL A 624 2.35 36.00 -4.03
C VAL A 624 0.87 36.23 -4.41
N PRO A 625 0.57 37.15 -5.33
CA PRO A 625 -0.81 37.45 -5.72
C PRO A 625 -1.55 36.21 -6.24
N GLY A 626 -2.75 35.98 -5.73
CA GLY A 626 -3.62 34.86 -6.13
C GLY A 626 -3.42 33.56 -5.34
N LEU A 627 -2.37 33.45 -4.50
CA LEU A 627 -2.19 32.31 -3.63
C LEU A 627 -3.15 32.37 -2.44
N ALA A 628 -3.97 31.33 -2.26
CA ALA A 628 -4.92 31.27 -1.16
C ALA A 628 -4.31 30.67 0.11
N ARG A 629 -3.44 29.66 -0.02
CA ARG A 629 -2.85 28.94 1.12
C ARG A 629 -1.38 28.58 0.93
N VAL A 630 -0.62 28.73 2.01
CA VAL A 630 0.74 28.22 2.19
C VAL A 630 0.71 27.26 3.37
N ARG A 631 1.21 26.04 3.16
CA ARG A 631 1.35 25.03 4.20
C ARG A 631 2.79 24.58 4.30
N LEU A 632 3.23 24.27 5.52
CA LEU A 632 4.55 23.72 5.77
C LEU A 632 4.49 22.19 5.85
N SER A 633 5.52 21.53 5.34
CA SER A 633 5.80 20.13 5.67
C SER A 633 6.34 20.00 7.10
N SER A 634 6.94 18.85 7.41
CA SER A 634 7.60 18.61 8.69
C SER A 634 8.63 19.69 9.03
N ILE A 635 8.59 20.22 10.26
CA ILE A 635 9.51 21.22 10.83
C ILE A 635 9.98 20.75 12.21
N GLU A 636 11.24 20.97 12.56
CA GLU A 636 11.82 20.54 13.85
C GLU A 636 11.28 21.42 15.01
N PRO A 637 11.09 20.90 16.25
CA PRO A 637 10.45 21.63 17.33
C PRO A 637 11.07 22.99 17.65
N LEU A 638 12.41 23.07 17.64
CA LEU A 638 13.14 24.30 17.96
C LEU A 638 13.12 25.33 16.82
N GLU A 639 12.70 24.93 15.62
CA GLU A 639 12.60 25.80 14.46
C GLU A 639 11.24 26.49 14.36
N VAL A 640 10.30 26.13 15.25
CA VAL A 640 9.02 26.84 15.42
C VAL A 640 9.25 28.12 16.24
N THR A 641 9.77 29.13 15.55
CA THR A 641 10.10 30.45 16.13
C THR A 641 8.86 31.28 16.40
N ASP A 642 8.97 32.25 17.31
CA ASP A 642 7.86 33.19 17.60
C ASP A 642 7.45 33.99 16.36
N GLU A 643 8.39 34.30 15.47
CA GLU A 643 8.12 34.97 14.20
C GLU A 643 7.22 34.12 13.29
N LEU A 644 7.49 32.81 13.20
CA LEU A 644 6.65 31.90 12.42
C LEU A 644 5.27 31.73 13.05
N ILE A 645 5.20 31.63 14.38
CA ILE A 645 3.93 31.55 15.12
C ILE A 645 3.09 32.81 14.89
N GLU A 646 3.71 33.99 14.97
CA GLU A 646 3.03 35.26 14.73
C GLU A 646 2.53 35.37 13.29
N LEU A 647 3.34 34.93 12.32
CA LEU A 647 2.93 34.90 10.92
C LEU A 647 1.72 33.98 10.69
N MET A 648 1.71 32.79 11.31
CA MET A 648 0.55 31.88 11.27
C MET A 648 -0.70 32.47 11.93
N ALA A 649 -0.54 33.31 12.95
CA ALA A 649 -1.65 33.93 13.67
C ALA A 649 -2.27 35.11 12.92
N THR A 650 -1.46 35.82 12.12
CA THR A 650 -1.84 37.11 11.52
C THR A 650 -2.13 37.04 10.02
N ASP A 651 -1.49 36.12 9.29
CA ASP A 651 -1.71 35.96 7.85
C ASP A 651 -2.61 34.74 7.57
N PRO A 652 -3.87 34.93 7.12
CA PRO A 652 -4.82 33.84 6.90
C PRO A 652 -4.41 32.88 5.77
N ARG A 653 -3.44 33.28 4.92
CA ARG A 653 -2.89 32.39 3.89
C ARG A 653 -1.97 31.35 4.49
N VAL A 654 -1.36 31.61 5.65
CA VAL A 654 -0.49 30.64 6.31
C VAL A 654 -1.35 29.69 7.13
N CYS A 655 -1.39 28.43 6.70
CA CYS A 655 -2.28 27.42 7.27
C CYS A 655 -2.01 27.19 8.76
N ARG A 656 -3.09 27.08 9.57
CA ARG A 656 -3.04 26.75 11.01
C ARG A 656 -2.71 25.28 11.27
N HIS A 657 -1.63 24.76 10.68
CA HIS A 657 -1.19 23.37 10.82
C HIS A 657 0.33 23.30 10.92
N LEU A 658 0.79 22.52 11.89
CA LEU A 658 2.20 22.14 12.01
C LEU A 658 2.34 20.62 12.14
N HIS A 659 3.29 20.09 11.39
CA HIS A 659 3.78 18.73 11.59
C HIS A 659 5.14 18.81 12.28
N VAL A 660 5.19 18.47 13.57
CA VAL A 660 6.39 18.64 14.39
C VAL A 660 6.78 17.28 14.99
N PRO A 661 7.84 16.62 14.52
CA PRO A 661 8.18 15.27 14.95
C PRO A 661 8.64 15.25 16.41
N LEU A 662 7.93 14.51 17.26
CA LEU A 662 8.30 14.31 18.67
C LEU A 662 9.36 13.22 18.82
N GLN A 663 9.24 12.14 18.03
CA GLN A 663 9.99 10.89 18.10
C GLN A 663 9.82 10.10 19.40
N SER A 664 10.09 10.70 20.56
CA SER A 664 9.91 10.13 21.90
C SER A 664 9.55 11.25 22.88
N GLY A 665 8.84 10.93 23.96
CA GLY A 665 8.64 11.86 25.07
C GLY A 665 9.53 11.57 26.28
N SER A 666 10.49 10.64 26.16
CA SER A 666 11.54 10.43 27.15
C SER A 666 12.82 11.16 26.74
N ASP A 667 13.32 12.04 27.61
CA ASP A 667 14.58 12.77 27.41
C ASP A 667 15.77 11.81 27.25
N ALA A 668 15.81 10.71 28.01
CA ALA A 668 16.86 9.70 27.89
C ALA A 668 16.85 9.01 26.52
N VAL A 669 15.67 8.78 25.95
CA VAL A 669 15.55 8.21 24.58
C VAL A 669 15.86 9.27 23.52
N LEU A 670 15.39 10.51 23.71
CA LEU A 670 15.68 11.64 22.82
C LEU A 670 17.19 11.91 22.72
N GLU A 671 17.91 11.88 23.84
CA GLU A 671 19.36 12.01 23.88
C GLU A 671 20.05 10.88 23.08
N LYS A 672 19.67 9.61 23.31
CA LYS A 672 20.20 8.48 22.52
C LYS A 672 19.85 8.57 21.03
N MET A 673 18.73 9.20 20.70
CA MET A 673 18.32 9.50 19.33
C MET A 673 19.17 10.61 18.68
N ASN A 674 20.03 11.29 19.45
CA ASN A 674 20.70 12.54 19.09
C ASN A 674 19.69 13.62 18.69
N ARG A 675 18.69 13.84 19.55
CA ARG A 675 17.76 14.99 19.47
C ARG A 675 18.27 16.11 20.35
N HIS A 676 18.10 17.34 19.88
CA HIS A 676 18.61 18.54 20.56
C HIS A 676 17.51 19.31 21.31
N TYR A 677 16.45 18.61 21.74
CA TYR A 677 15.36 19.17 22.54
C TYR A 677 14.93 18.17 23.61
N THR A 678 14.31 18.69 24.68
CA THR A 678 13.66 17.89 25.73
C THR A 678 12.14 17.84 25.54
N ALA A 679 11.49 16.90 26.23
CA ALA A 679 10.04 16.79 26.32
C ALA A 679 9.40 18.10 26.84
N GLU A 680 10.03 18.75 27.82
CA GLU A 680 9.59 20.03 28.36
C GLU A 680 9.65 21.15 27.30
N GLN A 681 10.77 21.27 26.58
CA GLN A 681 10.92 22.25 25.50
C GLN A 681 9.90 22.02 24.38
N TYR A 682 9.62 20.75 24.05
CA TYR A 682 8.59 20.41 23.08
C TYR A 682 7.21 20.86 23.55
N LEU A 683 6.84 20.58 24.79
CA LEU A 683 5.54 20.98 25.35
C LEU A 683 5.42 22.51 25.46
N ALA A 684 6.48 23.21 25.85
CA ALA A 684 6.52 24.67 25.87
C ALA A 684 6.30 25.27 24.48
N MET A 685 6.86 24.65 23.42
CA MET A 685 6.56 25.04 22.03
C MET A 685 5.08 24.82 21.70
N VAL A 686 4.51 23.66 22.05
CA VAL A 686 3.07 23.38 21.84
C VAL A 686 2.18 24.42 22.52
N GLU A 687 2.51 24.80 23.75
CA GLU A 687 1.79 25.80 24.53
C GLU A 687 1.86 27.19 23.87
N ARG A 688 3.05 27.64 23.47
CA ARG A 688 3.23 28.91 22.74
C ARG A 688 2.41 28.95 21.46
N VAL A 689 2.48 27.89 20.65
CA VAL A 689 1.73 27.78 19.38
C VAL A 689 0.23 27.87 19.62
N ARG A 690 -0.31 27.13 20.58
CA ARG A 690 -1.76 27.12 20.88
C ARG A 690 -2.26 28.42 21.49
N ALA A 691 -1.45 29.07 22.30
CA ALA A 691 -1.80 30.36 22.89
C ALA A 691 -1.99 31.43 21.82
N ARG A 692 -1.18 31.38 20.75
CA ARG A 692 -1.19 32.41 19.70
C ARG A 692 -2.00 32.04 18.46
N VAL A 693 -2.11 30.76 18.13
CA VAL A 693 -2.83 30.21 16.97
C VAL A 693 -3.95 29.27 17.46
N PRO A 694 -5.16 29.80 17.73
CA PRO A 694 -6.30 28.98 18.14
C PRO A 694 -6.64 27.92 17.09
N GLU A 695 -7.13 26.76 17.55
CA GLU A 695 -7.58 25.64 16.69
C GLU A 695 -6.50 25.06 15.76
N VAL A 696 -5.22 25.34 16.06
CA VAL A 696 -4.08 24.81 15.32
C VAL A 696 -4.06 23.29 15.32
N GLY A 697 -3.98 22.71 14.12
CA GLY A 697 -3.78 21.29 13.92
C GLY A 697 -2.32 20.93 14.18
N LEU A 698 -2.03 20.26 15.30
CA LEU A 698 -0.71 19.72 15.60
C LEU A 698 -0.66 18.24 15.25
N THR A 699 0.26 17.87 14.37
CA THR A 699 0.49 16.47 13.98
C THR A 699 1.92 16.07 14.28
N THR A 700 2.16 14.80 14.58
CA THR A 700 3.50 14.36 14.97
C THR A 700 3.79 12.91 14.58
N ASP A 701 5.07 12.59 14.67
CA ASP A 701 5.70 11.30 14.41
C ASP A 701 6.30 10.79 15.73
N VAL A 702 5.96 9.56 16.14
CA VAL A 702 6.51 8.90 17.34
C VAL A 702 7.04 7.52 17.00
N MET A 703 8.27 7.24 17.43
CA MET A 703 8.96 5.98 17.27
C MET A 703 8.89 5.19 18.58
N VAL A 704 8.47 3.93 18.51
CA VAL A 704 8.54 3.01 19.67
C VAL A 704 9.59 1.93 19.47
N GLY A 705 10.17 1.51 20.58
CA GLY A 705 11.16 0.43 20.65
C GLY A 705 12.55 0.85 20.23
N PHE A 706 12.91 2.11 20.46
CA PHE A 706 14.28 2.56 20.23
C PHE A 706 15.25 1.75 21.11
N PRO A 707 16.50 1.48 20.68
CA PRO A 707 17.46 0.72 21.48
C PRO A 707 17.64 1.31 22.89
N GLY A 708 17.39 0.49 23.90
CA GLY A 708 17.44 0.86 25.31
C GLY A 708 16.20 1.62 25.83
N GLU A 709 15.08 1.64 25.11
CA GLU A 709 13.79 2.20 25.58
C GLU A 709 13.13 1.28 26.63
N THR A 710 13.00 1.79 27.85
CA THR A 710 12.36 1.13 29.00
C THR A 710 10.84 1.37 29.02
N ASP A 711 10.14 0.77 29.99
CA ASP A 711 8.70 1.01 30.15
C ASP A 711 8.40 2.40 30.71
N ASP A 712 9.23 2.91 31.62
CA ASP A 712 9.15 4.29 32.13
C ASP A 712 9.34 5.30 30.99
N ASP A 713 10.29 5.05 30.08
CA ASP A 713 10.49 5.88 28.89
C ASP A 713 9.24 5.93 28.00
N PHE A 714 8.56 4.78 27.88
CA PHE A 714 7.35 4.66 27.10
C PHE A 714 6.16 5.35 27.77
N GLU A 715 6.04 5.25 29.10
CA GLU A 715 5.02 5.99 29.86
C GLU A 715 5.24 7.51 29.81
N ALA A 716 6.49 7.98 29.87
CA ALA A 716 6.84 9.38 29.64
C ALA A 716 6.40 9.84 28.24
N THR A 717 6.62 9.00 27.22
CA THR A 717 6.13 9.26 25.86
C THR A 717 4.61 9.35 25.79
N LEU A 718 3.89 8.46 26.47
CA LEU A 718 2.44 8.54 26.55
C LEU A 718 1.97 9.82 27.25
N ASP A 719 2.66 10.26 28.32
CA ASP A 719 2.33 11.50 29.03
C ASP A 719 2.46 12.74 28.14
N VAL A 720 3.60 12.89 27.45
CA VAL A 720 3.82 14.00 26.52
C VAL A 720 2.75 14.00 25.43
N VAL A 721 2.41 12.85 24.85
CA VAL A 721 1.35 12.74 23.84
C VAL A 721 -0.02 13.14 24.39
N ARG A 722 -0.37 12.75 25.63
CA ARG A 722 -1.62 13.16 26.29
C ARG A 722 -1.67 14.67 26.49
N ARG A 723 -0.59 15.27 26.99
CA ARG A 723 -0.49 16.72 27.27
C ARG A 723 -0.50 17.54 25.99
N ALA A 724 0.25 17.09 24.97
CA ALA A 724 0.32 17.76 23.68
C ALA A 724 -0.97 17.68 22.88
N ARG A 725 -1.87 16.72 23.13
CA ARG A 725 -3.20 16.59 22.47
C ARG A 725 -3.16 16.72 20.95
N PHE A 726 -2.36 15.90 20.28
CA PHE A 726 -2.20 15.99 18.82
C PHE A 726 -3.52 15.71 18.07
N SER A 727 -3.75 16.49 17.00
CA SER A 727 -4.84 16.28 16.04
C SER A 727 -4.65 15.02 15.18
N ARG A 728 -3.40 14.58 15.00
CA ARG A 728 -3.06 13.31 14.36
C ARG A 728 -1.69 12.81 14.83
N LEU A 729 -1.59 11.52 15.08
CA LEU A 729 -0.35 10.87 15.54
C LEU A 729 0.04 9.74 14.57
N HIS A 730 1.25 9.79 14.03
CA HIS A 730 1.83 8.69 13.28
C HIS A 730 2.79 7.92 14.17
N VAL A 731 2.54 6.62 14.32
CA VAL A 731 3.35 5.74 15.17
C VAL A 731 4.08 4.75 14.29
N PHE A 732 5.40 4.66 14.45
CA PHE A 732 6.23 3.67 13.80
C PHE A 732 7.09 2.92 14.80
N ARG A 733 7.49 1.71 14.42
CA ARG A 733 8.35 0.86 15.23
C ARG A 733 9.78 1.04 14.74
N PHE A 734 10.73 1.17 15.66
CA PHE A 734 12.15 1.23 15.33
C PHE A 734 12.55 0.01 14.50
N SER A 735 13.19 0.28 13.35
CA SER A 735 13.69 -0.71 12.42
C SER A 735 15.18 -0.47 12.19
N ARG A 736 16.00 -1.46 12.53
CA ARG A 736 17.45 -1.42 12.34
C ARG A 736 17.80 -1.11 10.88
N ARG A 737 18.76 -0.20 10.69
CA ARG A 737 19.26 0.28 9.40
C ARG A 737 20.77 0.10 9.36
N PRO A 738 21.30 -0.85 8.59
CA PRO A 738 22.74 -0.97 8.41
C PRO A 738 23.36 0.39 8.03
N GLY A 739 24.45 0.77 8.71
CA GLY A 739 25.11 2.06 8.51
C GLY A 739 24.57 3.21 9.37
N THR A 740 23.58 2.99 10.24
CA THR A 740 23.14 4.00 11.23
C THR A 740 23.63 3.63 12.64
N PRO A 741 24.05 4.60 13.49
CA PRO A 741 24.50 4.31 14.85
C PRO A 741 23.50 3.48 15.68
N ALA A 742 22.20 3.78 15.59
CA ALA A 742 21.16 3.06 16.34
C ALA A 742 21.00 1.59 15.94
N ALA A 743 21.44 1.19 14.75
CA ALA A 743 21.38 -0.21 14.35
C ALA A 743 22.35 -1.10 15.14
N ASP A 744 23.45 -0.52 15.61
CA ASP A 744 24.52 -1.20 16.34
C ASP A 744 24.47 -0.95 17.86
N MET A 745 23.58 -0.06 18.31
CA MET A 745 23.35 0.18 19.74
C MET A 745 22.89 -1.09 20.48
N PRO A 746 23.37 -1.33 21.71
CA PRO A 746 22.88 -2.41 22.57
C PRO A 746 21.45 -2.14 23.06
N GLY A 747 20.83 -3.14 23.69
CA GLY A 747 19.48 -2.98 24.28
C GLY A 747 18.35 -2.95 23.25
N GLN A 748 18.49 -3.66 22.14
CA GLN A 748 17.44 -3.76 21.12
C GLN A 748 16.12 -4.30 21.72
N VAL A 749 15.04 -3.54 21.56
CA VAL A 749 13.72 -3.92 22.11
C VAL A 749 13.08 -5.04 21.27
N ALA A 750 12.46 -6.01 21.94
CA ALA A 750 11.82 -7.16 21.31
C ALA A 750 10.59 -6.77 20.45
N PRO A 751 10.32 -7.48 19.32
CA PRO A 751 9.19 -7.17 18.45
C PRO A 751 7.79 -7.14 19.10
N ALA A 752 7.43 -8.04 20.04
CA ALA A 752 6.15 -7.93 20.76
C ALA A 752 6.02 -6.60 21.49
N VAL A 753 7.06 -6.20 22.22
CA VAL A 753 7.05 -4.97 23.01
C VAL A 753 6.80 -3.77 22.10
N LYS A 754 7.50 -3.71 20.95
CA LYS A 754 7.25 -2.67 19.93
C LYS A 754 5.81 -2.69 19.42
N LYS A 755 5.26 -3.89 19.16
CA LYS A 755 3.88 -4.06 18.68
C LYS A 755 2.87 -3.59 19.74
N ALA A 756 3.03 -4.00 20.99
CA ALA A 756 2.19 -3.60 22.11
C ALA A 756 2.22 -2.09 22.35
N ARG A 757 3.42 -1.50 22.45
CA ARG A 757 3.64 -0.05 22.59
C ARG A 757 3.00 0.73 21.44
N SER A 758 3.19 0.28 20.20
CA SER A 758 2.59 0.93 19.03
C SER A 758 1.06 0.91 19.06
N ALA A 759 0.45 -0.21 19.48
CA ALA A 759 -1.00 -0.32 19.57
C ALA A 759 -1.58 0.60 20.65
N ARG A 760 -0.89 0.75 21.79
CA ARG A 760 -1.28 1.69 22.87
C ARG A 760 -1.26 3.14 22.39
N LEU A 761 -0.19 3.58 21.73
CA LEU A 761 -0.11 4.94 21.17
C LEU A 761 -1.11 5.20 20.06
N ILE A 762 -1.35 4.24 19.15
CA ILE A 762 -2.36 4.40 18.08
C ILE A 762 -3.76 4.59 18.67
N ARG A 763 -4.12 3.82 19.72
CA ARG A 763 -5.40 4.01 20.42
C ARG A 763 -5.51 5.39 21.06
N LEU A 764 -4.46 5.84 21.73
CA LEU A 764 -4.40 7.19 22.32
C LEU A 764 -4.53 8.28 21.24
N GLY A 765 -3.76 8.17 20.15
CA GLY A 765 -3.79 9.12 19.03
C GLY A 765 -5.17 9.24 18.38
N ARG A 766 -5.89 8.12 18.18
CA ARG A 766 -7.27 8.13 17.66
C ARG A 766 -8.24 8.85 18.59
N ARG A 767 -8.07 8.67 19.91
CA ARG A 767 -8.89 9.37 20.90
C ARG A 767 -8.66 10.88 20.84
N LEU A 768 -7.40 11.31 20.86
CA LEU A 768 -7.02 12.73 20.81
C LEU A 768 -7.43 13.40 19.49
N ALA A 769 -7.28 12.70 18.36
CA ALA A 769 -7.73 13.19 17.06
C ALA A 769 -9.24 13.44 17.05
N ARG A 770 -10.03 12.52 17.61
CA ARG A 770 -11.47 12.68 17.76
C ARG A 770 -11.84 13.83 18.68
N GLU A 771 -11.18 13.97 19.84
CA GLU A 771 -11.38 15.12 20.74
C GLU A 771 -11.11 16.45 20.02
N PHE A 772 -10.07 16.51 19.18
CA PHE A 772 -9.78 17.68 18.35
C PHE A 772 -10.90 17.94 17.33
N HIS A 773 -11.36 16.92 16.60
CA HIS A 773 -12.47 17.07 15.66
C HIS A 773 -13.77 17.54 16.35
N GLU A 774 -14.07 17.01 17.54
CA GLU A 774 -15.24 17.39 18.34
C GLU A 774 -15.15 18.85 18.80
N SER A 775 -13.94 19.35 19.07
CA SER A 775 -13.74 20.76 19.45
C SER A 775 -14.03 21.77 18.33
N LEU A 776 -14.07 21.31 17.07
CA LEU A 776 -14.33 22.15 15.89
C LEU A 776 -15.82 22.19 15.49
N LEU A 777 -16.69 21.45 16.16
CA LEU A 777 -18.10 21.36 15.79
C LEU A 777 -18.81 22.71 16.02
N GLY A 778 -19.71 23.06 15.11
CA GLY A 778 -20.40 24.35 15.06
C GLY A 778 -19.59 25.48 14.42
N MET A 779 -18.30 25.27 14.13
CA MET A 779 -17.47 26.23 13.41
C MET A 779 -17.69 26.14 11.90
N VAL A 780 -17.42 27.24 11.21
CA VAL A 780 -17.42 27.29 9.74
C VAL A 780 -15.98 27.43 9.28
N LEU A 781 -15.46 26.40 8.63
CA LEU A 781 -14.09 26.40 8.10
C LEU A 781 -14.12 26.32 6.58
N GLU A 782 -13.16 26.99 5.94
CA GLU A 782 -12.96 26.85 4.50
C GLU A 782 -12.31 25.49 4.19
N VAL A 783 -12.91 24.74 3.27
CA VAL A 783 -12.45 23.44 2.82
C VAL A 783 -11.96 23.55 1.38
N LEU A 784 -10.69 23.22 1.15
CA LEU A 784 -10.15 23.05 -0.20
C LEU A 784 -10.56 21.67 -0.71
N VAL A 785 -11.50 21.62 -1.64
CA VAL A 785 -12.06 20.39 -2.19
C VAL A 785 -10.98 19.67 -3.01
N GLU A 786 -10.67 18.43 -2.65
CA GLU A 786 -9.71 17.59 -3.38
C GLU A 786 -10.41 16.61 -4.30
N HIS A 787 -11.57 16.10 -3.87
CA HIS A 787 -12.31 15.05 -4.56
C HIS A 787 -13.81 15.29 -4.49
N VAL A 788 -14.51 14.95 -5.57
CA VAL A 788 -15.97 14.93 -5.62
C VAL A 788 -16.40 13.58 -6.17
N GLY A 789 -17.31 12.90 -5.48
CA GLY A 789 -17.78 11.57 -5.86
C GLY A 789 -19.10 11.20 -5.18
N PRO A 790 -19.71 10.06 -5.53
CA PRO A 790 -20.97 9.65 -4.92
C PRO A 790 -20.85 9.45 -3.40
N GLU A 791 -21.85 9.92 -2.66
CA GLU A 791 -21.91 9.89 -1.20
C GLU A 791 -21.80 8.46 -0.63
N ALA A 792 -20.99 8.30 0.41
CA ALA A 792 -20.75 7.03 1.07
C ALA A 792 -21.88 6.65 2.06
N GLY A 793 -23.09 6.45 1.54
CA GLY A 793 -24.14 5.57 2.09
C GLY A 793 -25.08 6.14 3.16
N GLU A 794 -26.37 6.22 2.80
CA GLU A 794 -27.46 5.71 3.63
C GLU A 794 -28.08 4.47 2.96
N SER A 795 -28.26 3.43 3.77
CA SER A 795 -29.00 2.23 3.38
C SER A 795 -30.47 2.59 3.14
N ALA A 796 -30.93 2.53 1.89
CA ALA A 796 -32.35 2.40 1.57
C ALA A 796 -32.87 1.02 2.04
N HIS A 797 -33.01 0.83 3.34
CA HIS A 797 -33.76 -0.27 3.96
C HIS A 797 -34.84 0.36 4.85
N GLY A 798 -35.88 0.91 4.21
CA GLY A 798 -37.04 1.49 4.87
C GLY A 798 -38.19 1.74 3.92
N ARG A 799 -39.11 0.77 3.83
CA ARG A 799 -40.46 0.81 3.23
C ARG A 799 -40.57 1.23 1.76
N ALA A 800 -40.79 0.22 0.91
CA ALA A 800 -41.38 0.37 -0.41
C ALA A 800 -42.80 0.96 -0.31
N GLY A 801 -42.91 2.28 -0.31
CA GLY A 801 -44.09 3.03 -0.74
C GLY A 801 -43.96 3.31 -2.24
N ARG A 802 -45.02 3.01 -3.01
CA ARG A 802 -45.03 3.13 -4.47
C ARG A 802 -44.88 4.60 -4.89
N GLY A 803 -43.81 4.92 -5.61
CA GLY A 803 -43.63 6.19 -6.31
C GLY A 803 -42.27 6.23 -6.98
N ARG A 804 -42.22 6.19 -8.32
CA ARG A 804 -41.00 6.39 -9.09
C ARG A 804 -40.57 7.85 -8.99
N ALA A 805 -39.75 8.19 -8.01
CA ALA A 805 -38.92 9.39 -8.02
C ALA A 805 -37.50 9.00 -8.43
N ARG A 806 -36.95 9.70 -9.42
CA ARG A 806 -35.57 9.57 -9.89
C ARG A 806 -34.68 10.03 -8.71
N LEU A 807 -34.05 9.10 -7.99
CA LEU A 807 -33.06 9.45 -6.97
C LEU A 807 -31.85 10.07 -7.68
N GLU A 808 -31.76 11.40 -7.66
CA GLU A 808 -30.54 12.12 -8.01
C GLU A 808 -29.43 11.62 -7.08
N GLN A 809 -28.32 11.14 -7.64
CA GLN A 809 -27.18 10.72 -6.84
C GLN A 809 -26.60 11.97 -6.18
N VAL A 810 -26.75 12.09 -4.86
CA VAL A 810 -26.10 13.15 -4.09
C VAL A 810 -24.60 12.90 -4.15
N LEU A 811 -23.89 13.84 -4.76
CA LEU A 811 -22.42 13.85 -4.77
C LEU A 811 -21.94 14.43 -3.44
N CYS A 812 -20.90 13.82 -2.87
CA CYS A 812 -20.16 14.25 -1.70
C CYS A 812 -18.82 14.84 -2.15
N ALA A 813 -18.49 16.02 -1.64
CA ALA A 813 -17.18 16.62 -1.77
C ALA A 813 -16.33 16.29 -0.53
N GLU A 814 -15.05 16.03 -0.74
CA GLU A 814 -14.07 15.76 0.29
C GLU A 814 -12.86 16.67 0.09
N GLY A 815 -12.40 17.30 1.17
CA GLY A 815 -11.30 18.27 1.12
C GLY A 815 -10.62 18.47 2.47
N LEU A 816 -9.69 19.44 2.50
CA LEU A 816 -8.93 19.78 3.70
C LEU A 816 -9.14 21.23 4.14
N THR A 817 -9.26 21.41 5.45
CA THR A 817 -9.19 22.73 6.08
C THR A 817 -7.74 23.20 6.20
N ASP A 818 -7.57 24.48 6.54
CA ASP A 818 -6.26 25.07 6.79
C ASP A 818 -5.57 24.42 8.00
N ASN A 819 -6.32 24.01 9.03
CA ASN A 819 -5.81 23.23 10.17
C ASN A 819 -5.67 21.71 9.92
N TYR A 820 -5.70 21.29 8.65
CA TYR A 820 -5.40 19.92 8.21
C TYR A 820 -6.40 18.85 8.67
N VAL A 821 -7.66 19.24 8.81
CA VAL A 821 -8.77 18.31 9.09
C VAL A 821 -9.45 17.93 7.79
N ARG A 822 -9.70 16.62 7.64
CA ARG A 822 -10.45 16.08 6.52
C ARG A 822 -11.92 16.38 6.70
N VAL A 823 -12.55 17.02 5.71
CA VAL A 823 -13.98 17.34 5.76
C VAL A 823 -14.71 16.74 4.57
N SER A 824 -15.81 16.05 4.86
CA SER A 824 -16.75 15.53 3.86
C SER A 824 -18.10 16.25 3.98
N PHE A 825 -18.70 16.65 2.86
CA PHE A 825 -19.97 17.38 2.85
C PHE A 825 -20.70 17.17 1.52
N PRO A 826 -22.04 17.34 1.46
CA PRO A 826 -22.76 17.32 0.18
C PRO A 826 -22.18 18.36 -0.78
N SER A 827 -21.77 17.94 -1.98
CA SER A 827 -21.02 18.77 -2.93
C SER A 827 -21.78 20.06 -3.26
N GLY A 828 -23.09 19.97 -3.51
CA GLY A 828 -23.89 21.14 -3.90
C GLY A 828 -23.31 21.89 -5.10
N GLY A 829 -22.67 21.16 -6.04
CA GLY A 829 -22.01 21.71 -7.22
C GLY A 829 -20.58 22.21 -6.98
N ALA A 830 -19.97 21.95 -5.81
CA ALA A 830 -18.56 22.20 -5.60
C ALA A 830 -17.70 21.26 -6.44
N GLU A 831 -16.65 21.80 -7.04
CA GLU A 831 -15.70 21.09 -7.90
C GLU A 831 -14.33 20.95 -7.20
N PRO A 832 -13.48 19.99 -7.63
CA PRO A 832 -12.09 19.93 -7.17
C PRO A 832 -11.39 21.28 -7.37
N ASN A 833 -10.58 21.66 -6.38
CA ASN A 833 -9.88 22.94 -6.26
C ASN A 833 -10.78 24.11 -5.81
N ASP A 834 -12.06 23.92 -5.50
CA ASP A 834 -12.86 24.96 -4.85
C ASP A 834 -12.51 25.15 -3.38
N LEU A 835 -12.59 26.40 -2.90
CA LEU A 835 -12.56 26.73 -1.48
C LEU A 835 -14.00 26.98 -1.04
N VAL A 836 -14.51 26.11 -0.17
CA VAL A 836 -15.93 26.11 0.21
C VAL A 836 -16.05 26.31 1.72
N PRO A 837 -16.82 27.31 2.20
CA PRO A 837 -17.13 27.42 3.62
C PRO A 837 -18.10 26.29 4.02
N VAL A 838 -17.68 25.49 5.00
CA VAL A 838 -18.45 24.34 5.49
C VAL A 838 -18.66 24.48 6.99
N LEU A 839 -19.93 24.42 7.41
CA LEU A 839 -20.30 24.27 8.81
C LEU A 839 -20.01 22.83 9.24
N LEU A 840 -19.20 22.67 10.27
CA LEU A 840 -18.80 21.38 10.81
C LEU A 840 -19.86 20.87 11.81
N GLU A 841 -20.39 19.67 11.59
CA GLU A 841 -21.56 19.18 12.33
C GLU A 841 -21.31 17.89 13.11
N ARG A 842 -20.50 16.99 12.56
CA ARG A 842 -20.29 15.67 13.14
C ARG A 842 -18.83 15.23 13.04
N ALA A 843 -18.22 14.90 14.17
CA ALA A 843 -16.89 14.34 14.20
C ALA A 843 -16.90 12.84 13.87
N GLU A 844 -15.93 12.40 13.07
CA GLU A 844 -15.63 11.00 12.81
C GLU A 844 -14.18 10.67 13.22
N SER A 845 -13.82 9.38 13.18
CA SER A 845 -12.49 8.93 13.59
C SER A 845 -11.36 9.44 12.71
N GLU A 846 -11.64 9.77 11.44
CA GLU A 846 -10.64 10.17 10.43
C GLU A 846 -10.88 11.59 9.87
N GLY A 847 -11.88 12.32 10.40
CA GLY A 847 -12.22 13.65 9.93
C GLY A 847 -13.54 14.18 10.50
N VAL A 848 -14.17 15.09 9.78
CA VAL A 848 -15.43 15.75 10.14
C VAL A 848 -16.40 15.71 8.97
N VAL A 849 -17.68 15.56 9.26
CA VAL A 849 -18.76 15.72 8.29
C VAL A 849 -19.46 17.05 8.55
N GLY A 850 -19.76 17.76 7.48
CA GLY A 850 -20.43 19.05 7.56
C GLY A 850 -21.36 19.31 6.39
N ARG A 851 -21.86 20.54 6.33
CA ARG A 851 -22.69 21.04 5.24
C ARG A 851 -22.20 22.39 4.76
N ARG A 852 -22.36 22.66 3.47
CA ARG A 852 -22.04 23.97 2.89
C ARG A 852 -22.85 25.07 3.58
N LYS A 853 -22.21 26.21 3.86
CA LYS A 853 -22.85 27.39 4.42
C LYS A 853 -23.35 28.34 3.33
#